data_AF-A0A8B7GAQ5-F1
#
_entry.id   AF-A0A8B7GAQ5-F1
#
_cell.length_a   1.000
_cell.length_b   1.000
_cell.length_c   1.000
_cell.angle_alpha   90.00
_cell.angle_beta   90.00
_cell.angle_gamma   90.00
#
_symmetry.space_group_name_H-M   'P 1'
#
loop_
_entity.id
_entity.type
_entity.pdbx_description
1 polymer ?
#
loop_
_entity_poly.entity_id
_entity_poly.type
_entity_poly.pdbx_seq_one_letter_code
_entity_poly.pdbx_strand_id
1 'polypeptide(L)'
;MREHEDVQERTALRYEERITELHGVIAELNKKIDRLQGATIREEDEYSELRSELSQSQHEANEDSRSMDQDQTSVSNPENQSTMVTADVDNCSDLDSELQRVLTGLENVLCDRKKSSCSLSVAEVDRHIEQLTTASEHCDLAIKTVEEIEGVLGRDLYPNLAEERSRWEKELAGLREENESLTAMLCSKEEELNRTKATMNAIREERDRLRRRVRELQTRLQSVQATGPSSPGRLTSTNRPINPSTGELSTSSSSNDIPIAKIAERVKLSKTRSESSSSDRPVLGSEISTIGVSSSVAEHLAHSLQDCSNIQEIFQTLYSHGSAISESKIREFEVETERLNSRIEHLKSQNDLLTITLEECKSNAERMSMLVGKYESNATALRLALQYSEQCIEAYELLLALAESEQSLILGQFRAAGVGSSPGDQSGDENITQMLKRAHDCRKTAENAAKALLMKLDGSCGGAFAVAGCSVQPWESLSSNSHTSTTSSTASSCDTEFTKEDEQRLKDYIQQLKNDRAAVKLTMLELESIHIDPLSYDVKPRGDSQRLDLENAVLMQELMAMKEEMAELKAQLYLLEKEKKALELKLSTREAQEQAYLVHIEHLKSEVEEQKEQRMRSLSSTSSGGGKDKPSKECAEVASPALSLAELRPTCSDSELAAEFANAIRREKKLKARVQELVSALERLTKSSEIRHQQSAEFVNDLKRANSNLVAAYEKAKKKHQNKLKKLESQMMAMVERHETQVRMLKQRIALLEEENSRPHTNETSL
;
A
#
# COMPACT_ATOMS: atom_id res chain seq x y z
N MET A 1 56.27 5.47 -26.08
CA MET A 1 56.30 5.70 -24.63
C MET A 1 55.49 6.93 -24.26
N ARG A 2 55.93 8.15 -24.60
CA ARG A 2 55.22 9.39 -24.26
C ARG A 2 53.78 9.49 -24.81
N GLU A 3 53.53 9.06 -26.05
CA GLU A 3 52.16 9.02 -26.61
C GLU A 3 51.24 7.97 -25.95
N HIS A 4 51.82 6.91 -25.39
CA HIS A 4 51.06 5.88 -24.67
C HIS A 4 50.69 6.35 -23.26
N GLU A 5 51.56 7.13 -22.63
CA GLU A 5 51.30 7.83 -21.37
C GLU A 5 50.17 8.86 -21.54
N ASP A 6 50.20 9.68 -22.60
CA ASP A 6 49.14 10.66 -22.89
C ASP A 6 47.76 10.01 -23.12
N VAL A 7 47.72 8.83 -23.73
CA VAL A 7 46.45 8.10 -23.95
C VAL A 7 45.95 7.51 -22.63
N GLN A 8 46.83 6.96 -21.81
CA GLN A 8 46.47 6.46 -20.48
C GLN A 8 45.96 7.58 -19.57
N GLU A 9 46.59 8.75 -19.59
CA GLU A 9 46.19 9.92 -18.82
C GLU A 9 44.80 10.43 -19.26
N ARG A 10 44.53 10.47 -20.58
CA ARG A 10 43.20 10.80 -21.10
C ARG A 10 42.14 9.78 -20.72
N THR A 11 42.47 8.50 -20.66
CA THR A 11 41.53 7.47 -20.18
C THR A 11 41.28 7.57 -18.69
N ALA A 12 42.31 7.87 -17.89
CA ALA A 12 42.19 8.08 -16.45
C ALA A 12 41.30 9.30 -16.15
N LEU A 13 41.47 10.41 -16.86
CA LEU A 13 40.64 11.60 -16.72
C LEU A 13 39.16 11.32 -17.02
N ARG A 14 38.86 10.51 -18.06
CA ARG A 14 37.46 10.11 -18.35
C ARG A 14 36.88 9.22 -17.25
N TYR A 15 37.69 8.35 -16.64
CA TYR A 15 37.23 7.56 -15.51
C TYR A 15 37.01 8.43 -14.27
N GLU A 16 37.86 9.43 -14.01
CA GLU A 16 37.65 10.40 -12.93
C GLU A 16 36.39 11.25 -13.14
N GLU A 17 36.14 11.73 -14.36
CA GLU A 17 34.90 12.42 -14.73
C GLU A 17 33.67 11.54 -14.50
N ARG A 18 33.74 10.25 -14.90
CA ARG A 18 32.63 9.32 -14.67
C ARG A 18 32.41 9.02 -13.19
N ILE A 19 33.49 8.91 -12.42
CA ILE A 19 33.42 8.68 -10.97
C ILE A 19 32.82 9.90 -10.27
N THR A 20 33.15 11.13 -10.68
CA THR A 20 32.56 12.34 -10.12
C THR A 20 31.08 12.50 -10.48
N GLU A 21 30.68 12.17 -11.71
CA GLU A 21 29.26 12.07 -12.10
C GLU A 21 28.51 11.06 -11.23
N LEU A 22 29.07 9.87 -11.03
CA LEU A 22 28.47 8.82 -10.20
C LEU A 22 28.34 9.27 -8.75
N HIS A 23 29.33 9.95 -8.18
CA HIS A 23 29.22 10.53 -6.85
C HIS A 23 28.12 11.62 -6.77
N GLY A 24 27.94 12.41 -7.83
CA GLY A 24 26.84 13.36 -7.93
C GLY A 24 25.46 12.70 -7.95
N VAL A 25 25.31 11.61 -8.72
CA VAL A 25 24.08 10.81 -8.77
C VAL A 25 23.82 10.14 -7.41
N ILE A 26 24.85 9.59 -6.77
CA ILE A 26 24.74 9.00 -5.42
C ILE A 26 24.32 10.08 -4.41
N ALA A 27 24.87 11.29 -4.49
CA ALA A 27 24.47 12.40 -3.61
C ALA A 27 23.02 12.84 -3.85
N GLU A 28 22.56 12.92 -5.10
CA GLU A 28 21.16 13.21 -5.41
C GLU A 28 20.21 12.10 -4.95
N LEU A 29 20.60 10.83 -5.14
CA LEU A 29 19.84 9.68 -4.67
C LEU A 29 19.78 9.64 -3.15
N ASN A 30 20.89 9.89 -2.45
CA ASN A 30 20.92 10.01 -1.00
C ASN A 30 20.02 11.16 -0.53
N LYS A 31 20.06 12.33 -1.19
CA LYS A 31 19.16 13.45 -0.89
C LYS A 31 17.68 13.10 -1.13
N LYS A 32 17.39 12.26 -2.13
CA LYS A 32 16.04 11.76 -2.42
C LYS A 32 15.61 10.72 -1.38
N ILE A 33 16.51 9.84 -0.96
CA ILE A 33 16.30 8.90 0.14
C ILE A 33 16.08 9.65 1.45
N ASP A 34 16.86 10.67 1.77
CA ASP A 34 16.69 11.50 2.98
C ASP A 34 15.36 12.25 2.97
N ARG A 35 14.89 12.72 1.80
CA ARG A 35 13.56 13.34 1.67
C ARG A 35 12.43 12.31 1.82
N LEU A 36 12.59 11.13 1.25
CA LEU A 36 11.63 10.04 1.38
C LEU A 36 11.61 9.51 2.80
N GLN A 37 12.76 9.37 3.46
CA GLN A 37 12.89 9.01 4.86
C GLN A 37 12.32 10.13 5.75
N GLY A 38 12.57 11.40 5.46
CA GLY A 38 11.93 12.51 6.20
C GLY A 38 10.41 12.59 6.01
N ALA A 39 9.89 12.18 4.85
CA ALA A 39 8.45 12.04 4.63
C ALA A 39 7.89 10.78 5.32
N THR A 40 8.61 9.66 5.25
CA THR A 40 8.27 8.38 5.89
C THR A 40 8.34 8.48 7.40
N ILE A 41 9.28 9.24 7.97
CA ILE A 41 9.39 9.49 9.42
C ILE A 41 8.23 10.38 9.87
N ARG A 42 7.82 11.39 9.10
CA ARG A 42 6.60 12.16 9.43
C ARG A 42 5.33 11.30 9.35
N GLU A 43 5.24 10.44 8.34
CA GLU A 43 4.14 9.49 8.25
C GLU A 43 4.22 8.45 9.38
N GLU A 44 5.40 7.93 9.73
CA GLU A 44 5.62 7.02 10.86
C GLU A 44 5.37 7.69 12.22
N ASP A 45 5.63 8.98 12.37
CA ASP A 45 5.32 9.77 13.57
C ASP A 45 3.79 9.94 13.68
N GLU A 46 3.09 10.26 12.58
CA GLU A 46 1.62 10.28 12.53
C GLU A 46 1.02 8.87 12.78
N TYR A 47 1.62 7.82 12.21
CA TYR A 47 1.22 6.43 12.46
C TYR A 47 1.58 5.96 13.87
N SER A 48 2.63 6.47 14.49
CA SER A 48 3.06 6.16 15.86
C SER A 48 2.23 6.91 16.90
N GLU A 49 1.75 8.12 16.59
CA GLU A 49 0.69 8.79 17.35
C GLU A 49 -0.60 7.95 17.29
N LEU A 50 -1.04 7.52 16.10
CA LEU A 50 -2.19 6.60 15.97
C LEU A 50 -1.98 5.23 16.67
N ARG A 51 -0.74 4.73 16.72
CA ARG A 51 -0.40 3.45 17.38
C ARG A 51 -0.22 3.60 18.89
N SER A 52 0.15 4.79 19.36
CA SER A 52 0.21 5.13 20.78
C SER A 52 -1.19 5.38 21.34
N GLU A 53 -2.08 6.00 20.57
CA GLU A 53 -3.52 6.05 20.85
C GLU A 53 -4.13 4.63 20.89
N LEU A 54 -3.72 3.76 19.96
CA LEU A 54 -4.15 2.35 19.96
C LEU A 54 -3.56 1.53 21.12
N SER A 55 -2.31 1.80 21.55
CA SER A 55 -1.67 1.12 22.68
C SER A 55 -2.17 1.63 24.04
N GLN A 56 -2.54 2.91 24.17
CA GLN A 56 -3.23 3.43 25.35
C GLN A 56 -4.62 2.78 25.50
N SER A 57 -5.35 2.55 24.39
CA SER A 57 -6.63 1.82 24.45
C SER A 57 -6.49 0.32 24.81
N GLN A 58 -5.31 -0.28 24.60
CA GLN A 58 -5.05 -1.68 24.96
C GLN A 58 -4.45 -1.85 26.37
N HIS A 59 -3.92 -0.79 26.99
CA HIS A 59 -3.35 -0.88 28.34
C HIS A 59 -4.38 -0.65 29.46
N GLU A 60 -5.49 0.06 29.21
CA GLU A 60 -6.59 0.18 30.19
C GLU A 60 -7.45 -1.09 30.32
N ALA A 61 -7.26 -2.09 29.44
CA ALA A 61 -8.07 -3.31 29.44
C ALA A 61 -7.42 -4.53 30.12
N ASN A 62 -6.23 -4.40 30.71
CA ASN A 62 -5.50 -5.56 31.27
C ASN A 62 -4.89 -5.37 32.67
N GLU A 63 -5.19 -4.27 33.36
CA GLU A 63 -4.87 -4.05 34.78
C GLU A 63 -6.01 -4.59 35.66
N ASP A 64 -6.24 -5.91 35.61
CA ASP A 64 -7.06 -6.58 36.63
C ASP A 64 -6.76 -8.09 36.63
N SER A 65 -5.51 -8.47 36.95
CA SER A 65 -5.13 -9.75 37.59
C SER A 65 -3.61 -9.99 37.50
N ARG A 66 -2.85 -9.56 38.53
CA ARG A 66 -1.94 -10.41 39.33
C ARG A 66 -0.95 -9.56 40.13
N SER A 67 -1.22 -9.51 41.43
CA SER A 67 -0.29 -9.12 42.48
C SER A 67 0.73 -10.23 42.79
N MET A 68 1.89 -9.78 43.28
CA MET A 68 2.87 -10.43 44.18
C MET A 68 4.22 -10.81 43.56
N ASP A 69 5.22 -10.07 44.05
CA ASP A 69 6.59 -10.44 44.44
C ASP A 69 7.54 -11.00 43.37
N GLN A 70 8.68 -10.35 43.15
CA GLN A 70 9.86 -10.53 44.02
C GLN A 70 11.10 -9.83 43.42
N ASP A 71 11.67 -8.90 44.20
CA ASP A 71 13.03 -8.39 44.03
C ASP A 71 14.06 -9.54 44.06
N GLN A 72 15.14 -9.42 43.28
CA GLN A 72 16.52 -9.25 43.80
C GLN A 72 17.60 -9.64 42.78
N THR A 73 18.51 -8.69 42.59
CA THR A 73 19.98 -8.83 42.53
C THR A 73 20.63 -9.64 41.41
N SER A 74 21.29 -8.87 40.55
CA SER A 74 22.59 -9.16 39.93
C SER A 74 23.67 -9.60 40.93
N VAL A 75 24.44 -10.65 40.62
CA VAL A 75 25.89 -10.75 40.90
C VAL A 75 26.54 -11.77 39.94
N SER A 76 27.55 -11.29 39.23
CA SER A 76 28.58 -11.98 38.48
C SER A 76 29.62 -12.70 39.37
N ASN A 77 30.07 -13.92 39.04
CA ASN A 77 31.45 -14.19 38.59
C ASN A 77 31.78 -15.70 38.44
N PRO A 78 32.84 -16.04 37.66
CA PRO A 78 33.13 -17.34 37.05
C PRO A 78 34.24 -18.11 37.80
N GLU A 79 34.48 -19.38 37.47
CA GLU A 79 35.79 -20.03 37.67
C GLU A 79 36.02 -21.29 36.78
N ASN A 80 37.12 -21.22 36.03
CA ASN A 80 38.17 -22.23 35.81
C ASN A 80 38.01 -23.42 34.82
N GLN A 81 38.59 -23.19 33.63
CA GLN A 81 39.77 -23.87 33.03
C GLN A 81 39.97 -25.39 33.16
N SER A 82 40.17 -26.04 32.01
CA SER A 82 41.28 -26.97 31.82
C SER A 82 41.74 -27.03 30.34
N THR A 83 43.03 -27.31 30.16
CA THR A 83 43.95 -26.82 29.11
C THR A 83 44.51 -27.97 28.25
N MET A 84 44.89 -27.66 26.98
CA MET A 84 45.98 -28.23 26.12
C MET A 84 45.50 -28.52 24.68
N VAL A 85 45.73 -27.65 23.70
CA VAL A 85 46.95 -27.36 22.89
C VAL A 85 47.19 -28.37 21.75
N THR A 86 46.94 -27.95 20.51
CA THR A 86 47.90 -27.97 19.38
C THR A 86 47.50 -26.91 18.35
N ALA A 87 48.50 -26.15 17.91
CA ALA A 87 48.42 -24.98 17.06
C ALA A 87 48.17 -25.31 15.57
N ASP A 88 47.37 -24.46 14.91
CA ASP A 88 47.48 -23.99 13.51
C ASP A 88 46.22 -23.19 13.14
N VAL A 89 45.97 -22.05 13.81
CA VAL A 89 44.84 -21.15 13.49
C VAL A 89 45.19 -19.68 13.78
N ASP A 90 46.29 -19.16 13.23
CA ASP A 90 46.62 -17.73 13.36
C ASP A 90 46.04 -16.86 12.22
N ASN A 91 45.38 -17.45 11.22
CA ASN A 91 44.77 -16.70 10.10
C ASN A 91 43.24 -16.55 10.20
N CYS A 92 42.60 -17.23 11.16
CA CYS A 92 41.17 -17.04 11.47
C CYS A 92 40.97 -16.14 12.69
N SER A 93 41.92 -16.05 13.63
CA SER A 93 41.85 -15.13 14.76
C SER A 93 41.93 -13.67 14.35
N ASP A 94 42.74 -13.34 13.33
CA ASP A 94 42.83 -11.99 12.79
C ASP A 94 41.53 -11.59 12.10
N LEU A 95 40.92 -12.50 11.31
CA LEU A 95 39.63 -12.25 10.66
C LEU A 95 38.50 -12.11 11.68
N ASP A 96 38.47 -12.95 12.72
CA ASP A 96 37.44 -12.88 13.76
C ASP A 96 37.61 -11.61 14.61
N SER A 97 38.86 -11.22 14.92
CA SER A 97 39.17 -9.96 15.60
C SER A 97 38.83 -8.73 14.74
N GLU A 98 39.02 -8.82 13.42
CA GLU A 98 38.59 -7.81 12.44
C GLU A 98 37.08 -7.73 12.30
N LEU A 99 36.41 -8.88 12.25
CA LEU A 99 34.97 -8.95 12.21
C LEU A 99 34.39 -8.36 13.49
N GLN A 100 34.97 -8.66 14.65
CA GLN A 100 34.54 -8.14 15.94
C GLN A 100 34.83 -6.65 16.08
N ARG A 101 35.97 -6.17 15.55
CA ARG A 101 36.31 -4.73 15.49
C ARG A 101 35.40 -3.97 14.53
N VAL A 102 35.05 -4.54 13.39
CA VAL A 102 34.11 -3.97 12.42
C VAL A 102 32.68 -4.00 12.96
N LEU A 103 32.26 -5.07 13.64
CA LEU A 103 30.97 -5.16 14.33
C LEU A 103 30.88 -4.13 15.46
N THR A 104 31.91 -4.00 16.29
CA THR A 104 31.96 -2.98 17.35
C THR A 104 32.00 -1.57 16.75
N GLY A 105 32.71 -1.37 15.63
CA GLY A 105 32.72 -0.11 14.89
C GLY A 105 31.34 0.24 14.31
N LEU A 106 30.63 -0.76 13.74
CA LEU A 106 29.28 -0.62 13.22
C LEU A 106 28.25 -0.42 14.34
N GLU A 107 28.41 -1.07 15.49
CA GLU A 107 27.58 -0.86 16.68
C GLU A 107 27.77 0.54 17.25
N ASN A 108 29.00 1.08 17.27
CA ASN A 108 29.26 2.46 17.69
C ASN A 108 28.68 3.47 16.70
N VAL A 109 28.83 3.23 15.38
CA VAL A 109 28.23 4.07 14.34
C VAL A 109 26.70 3.97 14.35
N LEU A 110 26.13 2.80 14.64
CA LEU A 110 24.69 2.60 14.85
C LEU A 110 24.22 3.26 16.14
N CYS A 111 25.02 3.24 17.22
CA CYS A 111 24.71 3.94 18.46
C CYS A 111 24.76 5.46 18.30
N ASP A 112 25.71 5.99 17.53
CA ASP A 112 25.80 7.42 17.25
C ASP A 112 24.68 7.86 16.27
N ARG A 113 24.32 7.01 15.31
CA ARG A 113 23.16 7.23 14.42
C ARG A 113 21.83 7.10 15.17
N LYS A 114 21.74 6.23 16.18
CA LYS A 114 20.57 6.04 17.06
C LYS A 114 20.45 7.13 18.14
N LYS A 115 21.55 7.80 18.50
CA LYS A 115 21.49 9.05 19.29
C LYS A 115 21.01 10.24 18.47
N SER A 116 21.21 10.23 17.14
CA SER A 116 20.68 11.26 16.23
C SER A 116 19.26 11.00 15.70
N SER A 117 18.78 9.76 15.76
CA SER A 117 17.40 9.37 15.42
C SER A 117 16.64 9.02 16.70
N CYS A 118 15.80 9.94 17.16
CA CYS A 118 14.74 9.77 18.18
C CYS A 118 14.69 8.41 18.90
N SER A 119 15.35 8.33 20.06
CA SER A 119 14.81 7.62 21.21
C SER A 119 15.35 8.32 22.45
N LEU A 120 14.60 9.30 22.97
CA LEU A 120 14.85 9.81 24.31
C LEU A 120 14.84 8.60 25.25
N SER A 121 15.93 8.40 25.98
CA SER A 121 15.95 7.37 27.02
C SER A 121 14.86 7.69 28.06
N VAL A 122 14.32 6.67 28.73
CA VAL A 122 13.30 6.85 29.78
C VAL A 122 13.77 7.88 30.83
N ALA A 123 15.06 7.88 31.17
CA ALA A 123 15.67 8.85 32.07
C ALA A 123 15.69 10.30 31.51
N GLU A 124 15.81 10.48 30.19
CA GLU A 124 15.71 11.79 29.55
C GLU A 124 14.28 12.29 29.45
N VAL A 125 13.31 11.37 29.27
CA VAL A 125 11.88 11.67 29.34
C VAL A 125 11.50 12.08 30.75
N ASP A 126 11.92 11.33 31.78
CA ASP A 126 11.67 11.66 33.19
C ASP A 126 12.28 13.02 33.55
N ARG A 127 13.51 13.30 33.09
CA ARG A 127 14.13 14.61 33.29
C ARG A 127 13.38 15.73 32.56
N HIS A 128 12.80 15.46 31.39
CA HIS A 128 11.96 16.42 30.68
C HIS A 128 10.62 16.65 31.39
N ILE A 129 10.02 15.61 31.95
CA ILE A 129 8.80 15.69 32.76
C ILE A 129 9.07 16.51 34.02
N GLU A 130 10.18 16.28 34.73
CA GLU A 130 10.59 17.09 35.88
C GLU A 130 10.82 18.56 35.50
N GLN A 131 11.42 18.82 34.33
CA GLN A 131 11.63 20.18 33.82
C GLN A 131 10.32 20.88 33.46
N LEU A 132 9.36 20.17 32.85
CA LEU A 132 8.04 20.71 32.55
C LEU A 132 7.20 20.91 33.82
N THR A 133 7.33 20.02 34.80
CA THR A 133 6.64 20.12 36.09
C THR A 133 7.14 21.33 36.88
N THR A 134 8.46 21.50 36.98
CA THR A 134 9.06 22.67 37.63
C THR A 134 8.77 23.98 36.88
N ALA A 135 8.69 23.96 35.54
CA ALA A 135 8.27 25.12 34.75
C ALA A 135 6.79 25.46 34.97
N SER A 136 5.91 24.45 35.06
CA SER A 136 4.49 24.62 35.40
C SER A 136 4.32 25.24 36.78
N GLU A 137 5.05 24.74 37.78
CA GLU A 137 5.05 25.30 39.14
C GLU A 137 5.51 26.77 39.15
N HIS A 138 6.50 27.13 38.32
CA HIS A 138 6.93 28.52 38.16
C HIS A 138 5.86 29.40 37.49
N CYS A 139 5.14 28.88 36.50
CA CYS A 139 4.01 29.58 35.89
C CYS A 139 2.87 29.79 36.90
N ASP A 140 2.55 28.79 37.72
CA ASP A 140 1.51 28.89 38.75
C ASP A 140 1.89 29.92 39.83
N LEU A 141 3.16 29.94 40.24
CA LEU A 141 3.68 30.97 41.14
C LEU A 141 3.61 32.36 40.49
N ALA A 142 3.95 32.49 39.20
CA ALA A 142 3.85 33.76 38.48
C ALA A 142 2.38 34.23 38.40
N ILE A 143 1.44 33.35 38.07
CA ILE A 143 0.00 33.65 38.06
C ILE A 143 -0.44 34.10 39.45
N LYS A 144 -0.06 33.39 40.51
CA LYS A 144 -0.41 33.75 41.88
C LYS A 144 0.17 35.11 42.29
N THR A 145 1.40 35.43 41.89
CA THR A 145 1.97 36.77 42.14
C THR A 145 1.24 37.87 41.37
N VAL A 146 0.79 37.59 40.14
CA VAL A 146 -0.04 38.52 39.36
C VAL A 146 -1.40 38.70 40.03
N GLU A 147 -2.04 37.63 40.48
CA GLU A 147 -3.31 37.69 41.22
C GLU A 147 -3.18 38.44 42.56
N GLU A 148 -2.07 38.29 43.28
CA GLU A 148 -1.76 39.05 44.49
C GLU A 148 -1.51 40.53 44.18
N ILE A 149 -0.81 40.85 43.09
CA ILE A 149 -0.60 42.23 42.61
C ILE A 149 -1.94 42.86 42.16
N GLU A 150 -2.79 42.12 41.45
CA GLU A 150 -4.15 42.53 41.08
C GLU A 150 -5.06 42.72 42.31
N GLY A 151 -4.90 41.88 43.33
CA GLY A 151 -5.60 41.99 44.62
C GLY A 151 -5.16 43.21 45.43
N VAL A 152 -3.87 43.55 45.42
CA VAL A 152 -3.29 44.73 46.11
C VAL A 152 -3.58 46.02 45.36
N LEU A 153 -3.64 46.00 44.02
CA LEU A 153 -3.94 47.17 43.20
C LEU A 153 -5.43 47.51 43.08
N GLY A 154 -6.32 46.70 43.66
CA GLY A 154 -7.75 46.98 43.69
C GLY A 154 -8.41 46.76 42.33
N ARG A 155 -9.42 45.88 42.31
CA ARG A 155 -10.24 45.48 41.15
C ARG A 155 -11.06 46.62 40.52
N ASP A 156 -10.85 47.87 40.93
CA ASP A 156 -11.72 49.01 40.65
C ASP A 156 -11.11 50.02 39.65
N LEU A 157 -9.91 49.78 39.13
CA LEU A 157 -9.27 50.71 38.19
C LEU A 157 -9.77 50.57 36.73
N TYR A 158 -10.34 49.44 36.34
CA TYR A 158 -10.85 49.21 34.96
C TYR A 158 -12.05 48.23 34.92
N PRO A 159 -13.31 48.73 34.98
CA PRO A 159 -14.52 47.91 34.87
C PRO A 159 -14.60 47.07 33.57
N ASN A 160 -14.01 47.56 32.48
CA ASN A 160 -14.00 46.88 31.18
C ASN A 160 -13.25 45.53 31.20
N LEU A 161 -12.18 45.39 31.99
CA LEU A 161 -11.43 44.13 32.05
C LEU A 161 -12.19 43.04 32.82
N ALA A 162 -12.98 43.40 33.84
CA ALA A 162 -13.78 42.45 34.60
C ALA A 162 -14.96 41.91 33.75
N GLU A 163 -15.58 42.78 32.96
CA GLU A 163 -16.62 42.37 32.00
C GLU A 163 -16.05 41.50 30.87
N GLU A 164 -14.86 41.82 30.34
CA GLU A 164 -14.16 40.97 29.37
C GLU A 164 -13.74 39.63 29.98
N ARG A 165 -13.20 39.60 31.19
CA ARG A 165 -12.87 38.36 31.91
C ARG A 165 -14.11 37.49 32.11
N SER A 166 -15.25 38.08 32.48
CA SER A 166 -16.51 37.35 32.61
C SER A 166 -17.03 36.81 31.27
N ARG A 167 -16.83 37.54 30.16
CA ARG A 167 -17.14 37.05 28.81
C ARG A 167 -16.27 35.86 28.42
N TRP A 168 -14.96 35.95 28.63
CA TRP A 168 -14.03 34.86 28.34
C TRP A 168 -14.28 33.64 29.24
N GLU A 169 -14.58 33.83 30.53
CA GLU A 169 -14.95 32.74 31.44
C GLU A 169 -16.23 32.03 30.99
N LYS A 170 -17.21 32.77 30.47
CA LYS A 170 -18.46 32.19 29.94
C LYS A 170 -18.24 31.44 28.62
N GLU A 171 -17.40 31.98 27.74
CA GLU A 171 -17.03 31.33 26.48
C GLU A 171 -16.23 30.05 26.75
N LEU A 172 -15.30 30.09 27.70
CA LEU A 172 -14.49 28.94 28.11
C LEU A 172 -15.34 27.87 28.80
N ALA A 173 -16.36 28.26 29.56
CA ALA A 173 -17.37 27.33 30.09
C ALA A 173 -18.21 26.68 28.98
N GLY A 174 -18.63 27.45 27.97
CA GLY A 174 -19.36 26.93 26.81
C GLY A 174 -18.53 25.94 25.99
N LEU A 175 -17.24 26.24 25.76
CA LEU A 175 -16.32 25.32 25.10
C LEU A 175 -16.06 24.05 25.91
N ARG A 176 -16.04 24.13 27.25
CA ARG A 176 -15.94 22.93 28.12
C ARG A 176 -17.18 22.05 28.02
N GLU A 177 -18.37 22.63 28.03
CA GLU A 177 -19.64 21.89 27.86
C GLU A 177 -19.74 21.26 26.47
N GLU A 178 -19.32 21.96 25.43
CA GLU A 178 -19.23 21.41 24.07
C GLU A 178 -18.23 20.25 24.00
N ASN A 179 -17.06 20.38 24.64
CA ASN A 179 -16.07 19.32 24.68
C ASN A 179 -16.56 18.09 25.46
N GLU A 180 -17.27 18.29 26.59
CA GLU A 180 -17.91 17.21 27.34
C GLU A 180 -19.00 16.50 26.50
N SER A 181 -19.81 17.26 25.76
CA SER A 181 -20.80 16.72 24.84
C SER A 181 -20.17 15.95 23.67
N LEU A 182 -19.10 16.46 23.07
CA LEU A 182 -18.35 15.79 22.02
C LEU A 182 -17.70 14.50 22.53
N THR A 183 -17.16 14.52 23.75
CA THR A 183 -16.58 13.34 24.40
C THR A 183 -17.65 12.28 24.66
N ALA A 184 -18.83 12.67 25.13
CA ALA A 184 -19.96 11.77 25.31
C ALA A 184 -20.44 11.17 23.97
N MET A 185 -20.46 11.98 22.89
CA MET A 185 -20.78 11.49 21.54
C MET A 185 -19.72 10.51 21.02
N LEU A 186 -18.43 10.79 21.24
CA LEU A 186 -17.35 9.88 20.89
C LEU A 186 -17.49 8.54 21.62
N CYS A 187 -17.74 8.55 22.93
CA CYS A 187 -18.01 7.33 23.70
C CYS A 187 -19.19 6.54 23.13
N SER A 188 -20.31 7.20 22.83
CA SER A 188 -21.46 6.55 22.21
C SER A 188 -21.14 5.94 20.84
N LYS A 189 -20.32 6.63 20.03
CA LYS A 189 -19.90 6.15 18.70
C LYS A 189 -18.93 4.97 18.81
N GLU A 190 -18.06 4.99 19.80
CA GLU A 190 -17.15 3.89 20.09
C GLU A 190 -17.91 2.62 20.54
N GLU A 191 -18.93 2.78 21.38
CA GLU A 191 -19.81 1.66 21.73
C GLU A 191 -20.57 1.10 20.52
N GLU A 192 -21.08 1.95 19.62
CA GLU A 192 -21.72 1.53 18.36
C GLU A 192 -20.73 0.78 17.45
N LEU A 193 -19.50 1.28 17.35
CA LEU A 193 -18.43 0.62 16.61
C LEU A 193 -18.10 -0.76 17.22
N ASN A 194 -18.07 -0.88 18.54
CA ASN A 194 -17.81 -2.15 19.21
C ASN A 194 -18.95 -3.15 19.00
N ARG A 195 -20.22 -2.70 19.03
CA ARG A 195 -21.37 -3.53 18.67
C ARG A 195 -21.29 -4.03 17.23
N THR A 196 -20.97 -3.15 16.26
CA THR A 196 -20.85 -3.54 14.85
C THR A 196 -19.68 -4.50 14.61
N LYS A 197 -18.52 -4.25 15.22
CA LYS A 197 -17.37 -5.19 15.21
C LYS A 197 -17.76 -6.58 15.72
N ALA A 198 -18.50 -6.66 16.83
CA ALA A 198 -18.99 -7.92 17.36
C ALA A 198 -19.92 -8.65 16.37
N THR A 199 -20.85 -7.93 15.74
CA THR A 199 -21.73 -8.54 14.71
C THR A 199 -20.95 -9.02 13.48
N MET A 200 -19.95 -8.26 13.03
CA MET A 200 -19.10 -8.66 11.90
C MET A 200 -18.30 -9.92 12.23
N ASN A 201 -17.78 -10.05 13.45
CA ASN A 201 -17.07 -11.24 13.89
C ASN A 201 -17.99 -12.47 13.93
N ALA A 202 -19.22 -12.33 14.45
CA ALA A 202 -20.20 -13.41 14.42
C ALA A 202 -20.51 -13.89 12.98
N ILE A 203 -20.68 -12.96 12.02
CA ILE A 203 -20.90 -13.31 10.61
C ILE A 203 -19.67 -14.00 10.00
N ARG A 204 -18.44 -13.57 10.35
CA ARG A 204 -17.21 -14.24 9.90
C ARG A 204 -17.15 -15.67 10.43
N GLU A 205 -17.47 -15.89 11.70
CA GLU A 205 -17.51 -17.22 12.31
C GLU A 205 -18.55 -18.13 11.65
N GLU A 206 -19.74 -17.61 11.36
CA GLU A 206 -20.77 -18.34 10.61
C GLU A 206 -20.31 -18.69 9.19
N ARG A 207 -19.71 -17.73 8.48
CA ARG A 207 -19.15 -17.95 7.14
C ARG A 207 -18.07 -19.04 7.16
N ASP A 208 -17.18 -19.03 8.15
CA ASP A 208 -16.14 -20.05 8.28
C ASP A 208 -16.69 -21.40 8.72
N ARG A 209 -17.77 -21.42 9.52
CA ARG A 209 -18.54 -22.62 9.84
C ARG A 209 -19.18 -23.24 8.60
N LEU A 210 -19.80 -22.42 7.74
CA LEU A 210 -20.39 -22.85 6.47
C LEU A 210 -19.31 -23.35 5.51
N ARG A 211 -18.17 -22.66 5.40
CA ARG A 211 -17.03 -23.13 4.58
C ARG A 211 -16.51 -24.49 5.04
N ARG A 212 -16.42 -24.74 6.36
CA ARG A 212 -16.08 -26.06 6.91
C ARG A 212 -17.13 -27.11 6.52
N ARG A 213 -18.42 -26.77 6.60
CA ARG A 213 -19.51 -27.70 6.23
C ARG A 213 -19.51 -28.04 4.74
N VAL A 214 -19.24 -27.06 3.87
CA VAL A 214 -19.09 -27.29 2.42
C VAL A 214 -17.93 -28.24 2.14
N ARG A 215 -16.76 -28.04 2.78
CA ARG A 215 -15.62 -28.95 2.63
C ARG A 215 -15.96 -30.37 3.10
N GLU A 216 -16.61 -30.51 4.25
CA GLU A 216 -17.05 -31.81 4.75
C GLU A 216 -18.02 -32.52 3.78
N LEU A 217 -18.98 -31.77 3.21
CA LEU A 217 -19.91 -32.30 2.20
C LEU A 217 -19.20 -32.68 0.89
N GLN A 218 -18.21 -31.90 0.46
CA GLN A 218 -17.37 -32.23 -0.71
C GLN A 218 -16.56 -33.51 -0.48
N THR A 219 -15.97 -33.69 0.70
CA THR A 219 -15.25 -34.92 1.07
C THR A 219 -16.19 -36.12 1.11
N ARG A 220 -17.41 -35.96 1.66
CA ARG A 220 -18.44 -37.01 1.64
C ARG A 220 -18.86 -37.36 0.21
N LEU A 221 -19.05 -36.37 -0.66
CA LEU A 221 -19.40 -36.59 -2.07
C LEU A 221 -18.29 -37.35 -2.82
N GLN A 222 -17.02 -36.98 -2.61
CA GLN A 222 -15.87 -37.68 -3.19
C GLN A 222 -15.76 -39.12 -2.66
N SER A 223 -16.06 -39.36 -1.38
CA SER A 223 -16.08 -40.71 -0.80
C SER A 223 -17.18 -41.60 -1.38
N VAL A 224 -18.35 -41.03 -1.70
CA VAL A 224 -19.47 -41.74 -2.36
C VAL A 224 -19.17 -42.00 -3.84
N GLN A 225 -18.45 -41.10 -4.52
CA GLN A 225 -17.99 -41.30 -5.90
C GLN A 225 -16.84 -42.32 -6.01
N ALA A 226 -16.05 -42.52 -4.95
CA ALA A 226 -14.98 -43.52 -4.91
C ALA A 226 -15.48 -44.97 -4.78
N THR A 227 -16.76 -45.17 -4.41
CA THR A 227 -17.44 -46.47 -4.48
C THR A 227 -18.29 -46.55 -5.76
N GLY A 228 -17.74 -47.11 -6.83
CA GLY A 228 -18.45 -47.31 -8.11
C GLY A 228 -19.64 -48.29 -7.99
N PRO A 229 -20.57 -48.30 -8.98
CA PRO A 229 -20.44 -49.30 -10.04
C PRO A 229 -20.95 -48.90 -11.46
N SER A 230 -20.38 -49.57 -12.48
CA SER A 230 -20.99 -50.12 -13.71
C SER A 230 -22.21 -49.44 -14.37
N SER A 231 -21.98 -48.88 -15.57
CA SER A 231 -22.76 -48.96 -16.84
C SER A 231 -24.27 -48.59 -16.93
N PRO A 232 -24.75 -48.18 -18.14
CA PRO A 232 -25.83 -47.21 -18.31
C PRO A 232 -27.20 -47.83 -18.69
N GLY A 233 -28.30 -47.24 -18.19
CA GLY A 233 -29.67 -47.71 -18.46
C GLY A 233 -30.72 -46.60 -18.48
N ARG A 234 -31.05 -46.14 -19.70
CA ARG A 234 -32.39 -45.95 -20.30
C ARG A 234 -33.61 -45.54 -19.44
N LEU A 235 -34.42 -44.63 -20.04
CA LEU A 235 -35.85 -44.30 -19.82
C LEU A 235 -36.15 -43.32 -18.67
N THR A 236 -37.11 -42.38 -18.70
CA THR A 236 -38.07 -41.82 -19.67
C THR A 236 -38.68 -40.56 -19.04
N SER A 237 -39.11 -39.65 -19.90
CA SER A 237 -39.97 -38.49 -19.65
C SER A 237 -41.33 -38.85 -19.02
N THR A 238 -41.83 -38.02 -18.08
CA THR A 238 -43.27 -37.70 -17.98
C THR A 238 -43.49 -36.25 -17.51
N ASN A 239 -44.26 -35.53 -18.31
CA ASN A 239 -44.74 -34.16 -18.12
C ASN A 239 -46.04 -34.11 -17.27
N ARG A 240 -46.19 -32.96 -16.57
CA ARG A 240 -47.44 -32.20 -16.19
C ARG A 240 -48.34 -32.70 -15.04
N PRO A 241 -49.25 -31.85 -14.45
CA PRO A 241 -49.33 -30.37 -14.42
C PRO A 241 -49.78 -29.70 -13.06
N ILE A 242 -49.40 -28.42 -12.86
CA ILE A 242 -50.19 -27.22 -12.46
C ILE A 242 -51.28 -27.29 -11.33
N ASN A 243 -50.91 -26.68 -10.17
CA ASN A 243 -51.61 -25.60 -9.40
C ASN A 243 -52.79 -25.93 -8.43
N PRO A 244 -53.28 -24.97 -7.61
CA PRO A 244 -52.76 -24.47 -6.32
C PRO A 244 -53.74 -24.63 -5.14
N SER A 245 -53.33 -24.13 -3.96
CA SER A 245 -54.17 -23.53 -2.89
C SER A 245 -54.38 -24.33 -1.60
N THR A 246 -53.98 -23.68 -0.50
CA THR A 246 -54.61 -23.62 0.84
C THR A 246 -54.67 -24.85 1.74
N GLY A 247 -54.20 -24.66 2.97
CA GLY A 247 -54.90 -25.14 4.16
C GLY A 247 -54.18 -26.23 4.95
N GLU A 248 -53.57 -25.79 6.04
CA GLU A 248 -53.28 -26.47 7.31
C GLU A 248 -53.75 -27.94 7.47
N LEU A 249 -52.82 -28.82 7.88
CA LEU A 249 -52.80 -29.47 9.20
C LEU A 249 -51.77 -30.61 9.21
N SER A 250 -51.10 -30.73 10.34
CA SER A 250 -49.91 -31.52 10.56
C SER A 250 -50.17 -32.99 10.94
N THR A 251 -49.10 -33.77 10.78
CA THR A 251 -48.64 -34.90 11.62
C THR A 251 -49.29 -36.28 11.49
N SER A 252 -48.50 -37.27 11.05
CA SER A 252 -47.98 -38.38 11.88
C SER A 252 -47.17 -39.36 11.00
N SER A 253 -46.14 -40.11 11.42
CA SER A 253 -45.28 -40.18 12.62
C SER A 253 -44.23 -41.29 12.39
N SER A 254 -43.18 -41.30 13.24
CA SER A 254 -42.22 -42.39 13.59
C SER A 254 -40.77 -42.12 13.15
N SER A 255 -39.76 -41.93 14.01
CA SER A 255 -39.56 -42.44 15.39
C SER A 255 -38.52 -41.65 16.21
N ASN A 256 -38.86 -41.37 17.48
CA ASN A 256 -38.07 -41.34 18.75
C ASN A 256 -36.75 -40.54 18.78
N ASP A 257 -36.69 -39.33 19.36
CA ASP A 257 -36.53 -38.92 20.81
C ASP A 257 -35.14 -39.25 21.40
N ILE A 258 -34.44 -38.44 22.24
CA ILE A 258 -34.75 -37.72 23.51
C ILE A 258 -33.58 -36.68 23.79
N PRO A 259 -33.54 -35.72 24.76
CA PRO A 259 -34.32 -34.46 24.98
C PRO A 259 -33.51 -33.15 25.28
N ILE A 260 -34.12 -32.00 24.95
CA ILE A 260 -34.40 -30.76 25.75
C ILE A 260 -33.29 -30.05 26.58
N ALA A 261 -33.11 -28.74 26.28
CA ALA A 261 -33.28 -27.62 27.24
C ALA A 261 -33.48 -26.28 26.51
N LYS A 262 -34.75 -25.94 26.22
CA LYS A 262 -35.20 -24.56 25.95
C LYS A 262 -35.97 -24.10 27.18
N ILE A 263 -35.42 -23.15 27.92
CA ILE A 263 -36.20 -22.31 28.82
C ILE A 263 -36.67 -21.11 28.00
N ALA A 264 -37.98 -20.88 28.08
CA ALA A 264 -38.71 -19.81 27.43
C ALA A 264 -38.36 -18.44 28.03
N GLU A 265 -38.58 -17.36 27.28
CA GLU A 265 -39.64 -16.39 27.59
C GLU A 265 -39.82 -15.40 26.42
N ARG A 266 -41.06 -15.27 25.92
CA ARG A 266 -41.43 -14.17 25.02
C ARG A 266 -41.73 -12.95 25.89
N VAL A 267 -40.74 -12.08 26.07
CA VAL A 267 -40.97 -10.74 26.61
C VAL A 267 -41.47 -9.83 25.49
N LYS A 268 -42.75 -9.45 25.58
CA LYS A 268 -43.38 -8.44 24.72
C LYS A 268 -42.89 -7.06 25.17
N LEU A 269 -41.86 -6.52 24.52
CA LEU A 269 -41.37 -5.18 24.82
C LEU A 269 -42.34 -4.12 24.26
N SER A 270 -42.86 -3.30 25.15
CA SER A 270 -43.71 -2.15 24.88
C SER A 270 -42.95 -1.04 24.15
N LYS A 271 -43.66 -0.38 23.24
CA LYS A 271 -43.22 0.74 22.41
C LYS A 271 -42.87 1.96 23.27
N THR A 272 -41.58 2.26 23.45
CA THR A 272 -41.12 3.59 23.86
C THR A 272 -40.77 4.38 22.61
N ARG A 273 -41.50 5.48 22.46
CA ARG A 273 -41.29 6.56 21.52
C ARG A 273 -39.98 7.28 21.86
N SER A 274 -38.99 7.18 20.98
CA SER A 274 -37.80 8.04 20.99
C SER A 274 -37.54 8.45 19.55
N GLU A 275 -37.81 9.72 19.26
CA GLU A 275 -37.47 10.39 18.02
C GLU A 275 -35.95 10.55 17.91
N SER A 276 -35.43 10.63 16.68
CA SER A 276 -34.06 11.00 16.27
C SER A 276 -32.92 9.96 16.37
N SER A 277 -32.88 9.03 15.41
CA SER A 277 -31.65 8.64 14.69
C SER A 277 -31.97 7.65 13.55
N SER A 278 -31.98 8.14 12.31
CA SER A 278 -32.31 7.38 11.12
C SER A 278 -31.07 7.13 10.25
N SER A 279 -30.50 5.92 10.28
CA SER A 279 -29.93 5.33 9.05
C SER A 279 -29.70 3.81 9.05
N ASP A 280 -29.73 3.05 10.15
CA ASP A 280 -29.22 1.66 10.08
C ASP A 280 -30.07 0.59 10.83
N ARG A 281 -31.38 0.54 10.58
CA ARG A 281 -32.18 -0.67 10.81
C ARG A 281 -32.75 -1.20 9.49
N PRO A 282 -32.59 -2.49 9.15
CA PRO A 282 -33.30 -3.07 8.04
C PRO A 282 -34.80 -3.06 8.36
N VAL A 283 -35.56 -2.28 7.59
CA VAL A 283 -37.02 -2.17 7.71
C VAL A 283 -37.63 -3.51 7.30
N LEU A 284 -38.25 -4.21 8.26
CA LEU A 284 -38.98 -5.45 7.98
C LEU A 284 -40.29 -5.13 7.24
N GLY A 285 -40.72 -5.98 6.31
CA GLY A 285 -41.92 -5.76 5.48
C GLY A 285 -43.22 -5.45 6.24
N SER A 286 -43.30 -5.81 7.52
CA SER A 286 -44.39 -5.44 8.44
C SER A 286 -44.43 -3.94 8.78
N GLU A 287 -43.30 -3.25 8.83
CA GLU A 287 -43.19 -1.82 9.13
C GLU A 287 -43.64 -0.96 7.94
N ILE A 288 -43.35 -1.42 6.71
CA ILE A 288 -43.77 -0.80 5.45
C ILE A 288 -45.30 -0.86 5.30
N SER A 289 -45.91 -1.99 5.65
CA SER A 289 -47.37 -2.16 5.64
C SER A 289 -48.09 -1.30 6.68
N THR A 290 -47.41 -0.89 7.75
CA THR A 290 -48.00 -0.04 8.81
C THR A 290 -48.06 1.44 8.40
N ILE A 291 -47.23 1.84 7.42
CA ILE A 291 -47.19 3.20 6.84
C ILE A 291 -48.18 3.34 5.66
N GLY A 292 -48.86 2.25 5.27
CA GLY A 292 -49.85 2.24 4.19
C GLY A 292 -49.25 1.99 2.79
N VAL A 293 -47.99 1.56 2.71
CA VAL A 293 -47.35 1.16 1.44
C VAL A 293 -47.41 -0.37 1.34
N SER A 294 -48.02 -0.90 0.27
CA SER A 294 -48.07 -2.36 0.06
C SER A 294 -46.68 -2.92 -0.23
N SER A 295 -46.36 -4.12 0.29
CA SER A 295 -45.08 -4.82 0.06
C SER A 295 -44.67 -4.86 -1.42
N SER A 296 -45.65 -5.06 -2.30
CA SER A 296 -45.44 -5.06 -3.76
C SER A 296 -44.92 -3.73 -4.32
N VAL A 297 -45.31 -2.59 -3.75
CA VAL A 297 -44.87 -1.26 -4.22
C VAL A 297 -43.45 -0.99 -3.73
N ALA A 298 -43.10 -1.42 -2.52
CA ALA A 298 -41.73 -1.32 -2.02
C ALA A 298 -40.77 -2.27 -2.77
N GLU A 299 -41.21 -3.50 -3.08
CA GLU A 299 -40.47 -4.44 -3.92
C GLU A 299 -40.28 -3.91 -5.35
N HIS A 300 -41.34 -3.34 -5.96
CA HIS A 300 -41.22 -2.71 -7.27
C HIS A 300 -40.27 -1.51 -7.29
N LEU A 301 -40.29 -0.67 -6.25
CA LEU A 301 -39.35 0.45 -6.12
C LEU A 301 -37.91 -0.04 -5.95
N ALA A 302 -37.69 -1.04 -5.09
CA ALA A 302 -36.38 -1.63 -4.87
C ALA A 302 -35.82 -2.26 -6.15
N HIS A 303 -36.63 -3.01 -6.90
CA HIS A 303 -36.25 -3.53 -8.21
C HIS A 303 -35.95 -2.42 -9.21
N SER A 304 -36.78 -1.38 -9.28
CA SER A 304 -36.56 -0.25 -10.21
C SER A 304 -35.27 0.52 -9.89
N LEU A 305 -34.89 0.64 -8.61
CA LEU A 305 -33.63 1.25 -8.19
C LEU A 305 -32.42 0.34 -8.42
N GLN A 306 -32.60 -0.98 -8.28
CA GLN A 306 -31.55 -1.98 -8.55
C GLN A 306 -31.23 -2.08 -10.06
N ASP A 307 -32.23 -1.85 -10.91
CA ASP A 307 -32.10 -1.87 -12.37
C ASP A 307 -31.43 -0.59 -12.93
N CYS A 308 -31.23 0.45 -12.10
CA CYS A 308 -30.56 1.68 -12.51
C CYS A 308 -29.05 1.43 -12.69
N SER A 309 -28.52 1.86 -13.84
CA SER A 309 -27.11 1.70 -14.20
C SER A 309 -26.23 2.86 -13.75
N ASN A 310 -26.85 4.01 -13.46
CA ASN A 310 -26.18 5.27 -13.13
C ASN A 310 -26.94 6.01 -12.03
N ILE A 311 -26.21 6.79 -11.23
CA ILE A 311 -26.75 7.62 -10.15
C ILE A 311 -27.82 8.61 -10.64
N GLN A 312 -27.72 9.08 -11.89
CA GLN A 312 -28.75 9.93 -12.50
C GLN A 312 -30.07 9.20 -12.75
N GLU A 313 -30.04 7.91 -13.10
CA GLU A 313 -31.26 7.11 -13.26
C GLU A 313 -31.90 6.82 -11.90
N ILE A 314 -31.08 6.62 -10.87
CA ILE A 314 -31.52 6.49 -9.46
C ILE A 314 -32.23 7.78 -9.00
N PHE A 315 -31.66 8.95 -9.26
CA PHE A 315 -32.31 10.21 -8.90
C PHE A 315 -33.59 10.45 -9.71
N GLN A 316 -33.60 10.15 -11.01
CA GLN A 316 -34.78 10.30 -11.86
C GLN A 316 -35.94 9.40 -11.41
N THR A 317 -35.65 8.15 -11.03
CA THR A 317 -36.64 7.23 -10.46
C THR A 317 -37.13 7.72 -9.10
N LEU A 318 -36.24 8.16 -8.20
CA LEU A 318 -36.63 8.75 -6.92
C LEU A 318 -37.53 10.00 -7.07
N TYR A 319 -37.25 10.86 -8.05
CA TYR A 319 -38.11 12.01 -8.36
C TYR A 319 -39.47 11.59 -8.92
N SER A 320 -39.51 10.60 -9.81
CA SER A 320 -40.77 10.08 -10.37
C SER A 320 -41.70 9.46 -9.31
N HIS A 321 -41.11 8.99 -8.20
CA HIS A 321 -41.83 8.45 -7.05
C HIS A 321 -42.07 9.47 -5.92
N GLY A 322 -41.82 10.76 -6.16
CA GLY A 322 -42.21 11.86 -5.25
C GLY A 322 -41.18 12.20 -4.17
N SER A 323 -39.94 11.74 -4.28
CA SER A 323 -38.87 12.10 -3.35
C SER A 323 -38.39 13.53 -3.59
N ALA A 324 -38.50 14.40 -2.58
CA ALA A 324 -38.03 15.79 -2.62
C ALA A 324 -36.56 15.88 -2.18
N ILE A 325 -35.65 15.29 -2.95
CA ILE A 325 -34.20 15.44 -2.72
C ILE A 325 -33.80 16.83 -3.26
N SER A 326 -33.07 17.61 -2.46
CA SER A 326 -32.57 18.90 -2.90
C SER A 326 -31.44 18.73 -3.92
N GLU A 327 -31.38 19.60 -4.92
CA GLU A 327 -30.32 19.60 -5.94
C GLU A 327 -28.91 19.72 -5.32
N SER A 328 -28.79 20.40 -4.17
CA SER A 328 -27.54 20.47 -3.39
C SER A 328 -27.08 19.10 -2.91
N LYS A 329 -28.02 18.27 -2.41
CA LYS A 329 -27.71 16.95 -1.87
C LYS A 329 -27.38 15.94 -2.98
N ILE A 330 -27.97 16.12 -4.15
CA ILE A 330 -27.61 15.36 -5.36
C ILE A 330 -26.16 15.65 -5.76
N ARG A 331 -25.76 16.93 -5.82
CA ARG A 331 -24.36 17.28 -6.12
C ARG A 331 -23.37 16.74 -5.07
N GLU A 332 -23.74 16.74 -3.79
CA GLU A 332 -22.94 16.11 -2.73
C GLU A 332 -22.70 14.62 -3.01
N PHE A 333 -23.78 13.88 -3.34
CA PHE A 333 -23.66 12.48 -3.69
C PHE A 333 -22.84 12.25 -4.97
N GLU A 334 -23.00 13.07 -6.01
CA GLU A 334 -22.22 12.96 -7.25
C GLU A 334 -20.72 13.14 -6.98
N VAL A 335 -20.35 14.17 -6.20
CA VAL A 335 -18.96 14.47 -5.83
C VAL A 335 -18.36 13.34 -4.97
N GLU A 336 -19.09 12.86 -3.98
CA GLU A 336 -18.62 11.78 -3.11
C GLU A 336 -18.49 10.45 -3.87
N THR A 337 -19.40 10.18 -4.80
CA THR A 337 -19.34 8.99 -5.64
C THR A 337 -18.14 9.05 -6.59
N GLU A 338 -17.83 10.21 -7.17
CA GLU A 338 -16.65 10.41 -8.02
C GLU A 338 -15.35 10.26 -7.23
N ARG A 339 -15.30 10.77 -5.99
CA ARG A 339 -14.17 10.60 -5.06
C ARG A 339 -13.94 9.13 -4.73
N LEU A 340 -14.98 8.42 -4.28
CA LEU A 340 -14.91 6.99 -3.96
C LEU A 340 -14.57 6.15 -5.19
N ASN A 341 -15.15 6.45 -6.36
CA ASN A 341 -14.84 5.72 -7.58
C ASN A 341 -13.39 5.92 -8.02
N SER A 342 -12.84 7.13 -7.90
CA SER A 342 -11.43 7.40 -8.20
C SER A 342 -10.49 6.66 -7.23
N ARG A 343 -10.83 6.61 -5.93
CA ARG A 343 -10.10 5.79 -4.95
C ARG A 343 -10.15 4.30 -5.28
N ILE A 344 -11.30 3.79 -5.71
CA ILE A 344 -11.46 2.40 -6.15
C ILE A 344 -10.59 2.11 -7.40
N GLU A 345 -10.57 3.01 -8.38
CA GLU A 345 -9.73 2.89 -9.58
C GLU A 345 -8.24 2.89 -9.22
N HIS A 346 -7.79 3.76 -8.31
CA HIS A 346 -6.40 3.76 -7.84
C HIS A 346 -6.03 2.48 -7.09
N LEU A 347 -6.86 2.03 -6.15
CA LEU A 347 -6.62 0.77 -5.44
C LEU A 347 -6.58 -0.44 -6.37
N LYS A 348 -7.42 -0.47 -7.42
CA LYS A 348 -7.35 -1.50 -8.47
C LYS A 348 -6.01 -1.47 -9.21
N SER A 349 -5.57 -0.29 -9.64
CA SER A 349 -4.28 -0.15 -10.33
C SER A 349 -3.07 -0.51 -9.45
N GLN A 350 -3.13 -0.21 -8.14
CA GLN A 350 -2.13 -0.68 -7.18
C GLN A 350 -2.12 -2.21 -7.07
N ASN A 351 -3.31 -2.84 -7.00
CA ASN A 351 -3.42 -4.29 -6.93
C ASN A 351 -2.88 -4.97 -8.21
N ASP A 352 -3.14 -4.38 -9.37
CA ASP A 352 -2.63 -4.86 -10.66
C ASP A 352 -1.09 -4.77 -10.70
N LEU A 353 -0.49 -3.65 -10.25
CA LEU A 353 0.97 -3.52 -10.17
C LEU A 353 1.58 -4.54 -9.19
N LEU A 354 0.99 -4.70 -8.01
CA LEU A 354 1.43 -5.69 -7.02
C LEU A 354 1.35 -7.11 -7.56
N THR A 355 0.32 -7.41 -8.35
CA THR A 355 0.17 -8.73 -8.98
C THR A 355 1.27 -8.97 -10.01
N ILE A 356 1.52 -8.01 -10.91
CA ILE A 356 2.54 -8.12 -11.95
C ILE A 356 3.94 -8.23 -11.33
N THR A 357 4.27 -7.39 -10.34
CA THR A 357 5.56 -7.43 -9.63
C THR A 357 5.78 -8.76 -8.91
N LEU A 358 4.76 -9.29 -8.23
CA LEU A 358 4.85 -10.57 -7.55
C LEU A 358 5.06 -11.73 -8.54
N GLU A 359 4.40 -11.66 -9.70
CA GLU A 359 4.55 -12.65 -10.77
C GLU A 359 5.94 -12.59 -11.42
N GLU A 360 6.52 -11.39 -11.57
CA GLU A 360 7.91 -11.20 -11.99
C GLU A 360 8.91 -11.74 -10.95
N CYS A 361 8.72 -11.43 -9.66
CA CYS A 361 9.54 -11.97 -8.58
C CYS A 361 9.49 -13.50 -8.53
N LYS A 362 8.30 -14.08 -8.70
CA LYS A 362 8.10 -15.54 -8.76
C LYS A 362 8.84 -16.15 -9.94
N SER A 363 8.68 -15.58 -11.14
CA SER A 363 9.39 -16.01 -12.35
C SER A 363 10.92 -15.95 -12.16
N ASN A 364 11.43 -14.87 -11.55
CA ASN A 364 12.85 -14.72 -11.28
C ASN A 364 13.35 -15.74 -10.24
N ALA A 365 12.58 -16.00 -9.18
CA ALA A 365 12.89 -17.01 -8.18
C ALA A 365 12.92 -18.43 -8.78
N GLU A 366 11.95 -18.77 -9.63
CA GLU A 366 11.92 -20.04 -10.36
C GLU A 366 13.14 -20.18 -11.27
N ARG A 367 13.53 -19.12 -12.00
CA ARG A 367 14.74 -19.09 -12.81
C ARG A 367 16.01 -19.32 -11.98
N MET A 368 16.16 -18.61 -10.86
CA MET A 368 17.31 -18.78 -9.97
C MET A 368 17.36 -20.19 -9.37
N SER A 369 16.22 -20.74 -8.95
CA SER A 369 16.13 -22.11 -8.43
C SER A 369 16.57 -23.14 -9.47
N MET A 370 16.11 -22.99 -10.72
CA MET A 370 16.50 -23.86 -11.82
C MET A 370 18.00 -23.75 -12.12
N LEU A 371 18.54 -22.53 -12.08
CA LEU A 371 19.95 -22.25 -12.29
C LEU A 371 20.79 -22.91 -11.19
N VAL A 372 20.45 -22.70 -9.91
CA VAL A 372 21.08 -23.39 -8.77
C VAL A 372 21.05 -24.91 -8.95
N GLY A 373 19.92 -25.49 -9.35
CA GLY A 373 19.83 -26.93 -9.65
C GLY A 373 20.80 -27.40 -10.74
N LYS A 374 21.01 -26.60 -11.81
CA LYS A 374 22.04 -26.89 -12.83
C LYS A 374 23.45 -26.86 -12.23
N TYR A 375 23.77 -25.86 -11.40
CA TYR A 375 25.07 -25.75 -10.73
C TYR A 375 25.33 -26.89 -9.74
N GLU A 376 24.33 -27.28 -8.93
CA GLU A 376 24.44 -28.38 -7.98
C GLU A 376 24.62 -29.74 -8.67
N SER A 377 23.88 -29.98 -9.75
CA SER A 377 24.03 -31.18 -10.58
C SER A 377 25.44 -31.26 -11.17
N ASN A 378 25.94 -30.16 -11.75
CA ASN A 378 27.28 -30.09 -12.31
C ASN A 378 28.38 -30.24 -11.25
N ALA A 379 28.21 -29.65 -10.06
CA ALA A 379 29.15 -29.82 -8.95
C ALA A 379 29.24 -31.29 -8.52
N THR A 380 28.10 -31.99 -8.48
CA THR A 380 28.05 -33.42 -8.18
C THR A 380 28.71 -34.26 -9.28
N ALA A 381 28.44 -33.96 -10.55
CA ALA A 381 29.10 -34.62 -11.68
C ALA A 381 30.62 -34.40 -11.67
N LEU A 382 31.08 -33.18 -11.41
CA LEU A 382 32.51 -32.88 -11.29
C LEU A 382 33.16 -33.63 -10.12
N ARG A 383 32.48 -33.75 -8.97
CA ARG A 383 32.97 -34.51 -7.82
C ARG A 383 33.12 -36.00 -8.14
N LEU A 384 32.14 -36.59 -8.82
CA LEU A 384 32.22 -37.99 -9.29
C LEU A 384 33.34 -38.17 -10.33
N ALA A 385 33.48 -37.25 -11.28
CA ALA A 385 34.55 -37.30 -12.28
C ALA A 385 35.95 -37.16 -11.65
N LEU A 386 36.07 -36.36 -10.58
CA LEU A 386 37.29 -36.24 -9.79
C LEU A 386 37.60 -37.56 -9.07
N GLN A 387 36.61 -38.17 -8.40
CA GLN A 387 36.78 -39.45 -7.71
C GLN A 387 37.23 -40.58 -8.67
N TYR A 388 36.62 -40.68 -9.86
CA TYR A 388 37.09 -41.62 -10.89
C TYR A 388 38.51 -41.30 -11.37
N SER A 389 38.90 -40.02 -11.40
CA SER A 389 40.27 -39.63 -11.75
C SER A 389 41.27 -40.01 -10.66
N GLU A 390 40.92 -39.84 -9.38
CA GLU A 390 41.74 -40.25 -8.23
C GLU A 390 41.96 -41.77 -8.20
N GLN A 391 40.89 -42.56 -8.37
CA GLN A 391 40.99 -44.02 -8.47
C GLN A 391 41.80 -44.47 -9.69
N CYS A 392 41.72 -43.72 -10.80
CA CYS A 392 42.50 -43.99 -12.00
C CYS A 392 44.00 -43.70 -11.77
N ILE A 393 44.33 -42.62 -11.04
CA ILE A 393 45.69 -42.29 -10.63
C ILE A 393 46.26 -43.40 -9.72
N GLU A 394 45.52 -43.84 -8.69
CA GLU A 394 45.95 -44.94 -7.78
C GLU A 394 46.28 -46.21 -8.58
N ALA A 395 45.45 -46.59 -9.55
CA ALA A 395 45.70 -47.75 -10.40
C ALA A 395 46.91 -47.57 -11.34
N TYR A 396 47.11 -46.37 -11.91
CA TYR A 396 48.29 -46.06 -12.71
C TYR A 396 49.58 -46.05 -11.89
N GLU A 397 49.57 -45.55 -10.65
CA GLU A 397 50.71 -45.57 -9.73
C GLU A 397 51.13 -47.01 -9.40
N LEU A 398 50.17 -47.91 -9.17
CA LEU A 398 50.45 -49.33 -8.95
C LEU A 398 51.03 -50.01 -10.20
N LEU A 399 50.50 -49.70 -11.38
CA LEU A 399 51.05 -50.22 -12.65
C LEU A 399 52.48 -49.73 -12.88
N LEU A 400 52.76 -48.46 -12.56
CA LEU A 400 54.10 -47.88 -12.63
C LEU A 400 55.05 -48.56 -11.63
N ALA A 401 54.65 -48.72 -10.37
CA ALA A 401 55.44 -49.39 -9.35
C ALA A 401 55.78 -50.85 -9.72
N LEU A 402 54.82 -51.57 -10.34
CA LEU A 402 55.05 -52.90 -10.89
C LEU A 402 56.11 -52.88 -12.01
N ALA A 403 56.01 -51.95 -12.96
CA ALA A 403 56.97 -51.81 -14.06
C ALA A 403 58.38 -51.39 -13.59
N GLU A 404 58.47 -50.44 -12.67
CA GLU A 404 59.73 -49.98 -12.08
C GLU A 404 60.41 -51.08 -11.25
N SER A 405 59.63 -51.86 -10.50
CA SER A 405 60.16 -53.00 -9.74
C SER A 405 60.60 -54.15 -10.65
N GLU A 406 59.90 -54.40 -11.76
CA GLU A 406 60.32 -55.35 -12.79
C GLU A 406 61.63 -54.92 -13.45
N GLN A 407 61.76 -53.65 -13.83
CA GLN A 407 63.00 -53.12 -14.38
C GLN A 407 64.16 -53.23 -13.38
N SER A 408 63.92 -52.89 -12.10
CA SER A 408 64.92 -53.00 -11.03
C SER A 408 65.38 -54.44 -10.81
N LEU A 409 64.46 -55.40 -10.90
CA LEU A 409 64.75 -56.82 -10.79
C LEU A 409 65.58 -57.33 -11.97
N ILE A 410 65.22 -56.94 -13.20
CA ILE A 410 65.98 -57.26 -14.42
C ILE A 410 67.39 -56.66 -14.36
N LEU A 411 67.54 -55.40 -13.96
CA LEU A 411 68.84 -54.75 -13.80
C LEU A 411 69.70 -55.43 -12.72
N GLY A 412 69.09 -55.80 -11.58
CA GLY A 412 69.76 -56.57 -10.54
C GLY A 412 70.23 -57.94 -11.04
N GLN A 413 69.42 -58.61 -11.86
CA GLN A 413 69.77 -59.90 -12.48
C GLN A 413 70.92 -59.78 -13.49
N PHE A 414 70.92 -58.76 -14.35
CA PHE A 414 72.04 -58.51 -15.28
C PHE A 414 73.35 -58.22 -14.55
N ARG A 415 73.29 -57.43 -13.47
CA ARG A 415 74.45 -57.15 -12.63
C ARG A 415 74.97 -58.40 -11.90
N ALA A 416 74.06 -59.25 -11.41
CA ALA A 416 74.41 -60.54 -10.82
C ALA A 416 74.97 -61.54 -11.84
N ALA A 417 74.58 -61.45 -13.11
CA ALA A 417 75.15 -62.21 -14.22
C ALA A 417 76.52 -61.69 -14.70
N GLY A 418 77.08 -60.65 -14.06
CA GLY A 418 78.38 -60.07 -14.40
C GLY A 418 78.36 -59.13 -15.61
N VAL A 419 77.18 -58.76 -16.12
CA VAL A 419 77.03 -57.88 -17.28
C VAL A 419 77.05 -56.42 -16.81
N GLY A 420 78.13 -55.70 -17.12
CA GLY A 420 78.32 -54.28 -16.79
C GLY A 420 79.24 -53.97 -15.60
N SER A 421 79.90 -54.98 -15.03
CA SER A 421 80.87 -54.82 -13.93
C SER A 421 82.30 -54.71 -14.46
N SER A 422 83.02 -53.63 -14.13
CA SER A 422 84.45 -53.50 -14.42
C SER A 422 85.25 -54.60 -13.67
N PRO A 423 86.23 -55.27 -14.30
CA PRO A 423 86.94 -56.37 -13.67
C PRO A 423 87.88 -55.86 -12.57
N GLY A 424 87.42 -55.85 -11.31
CA GLY A 424 88.25 -55.47 -10.17
C GLY A 424 87.56 -55.33 -8.80
N ASP A 425 86.23 -55.28 -8.69
CA ASP A 425 85.55 -54.88 -7.45
C ASP A 425 84.94 -56.08 -6.68
N GLN A 426 85.73 -56.74 -5.82
CA GLN A 426 85.29 -57.89 -5.02
C GLN A 426 84.40 -57.52 -3.81
N SER A 427 84.09 -56.23 -3.63
CA SER A 427 83.10 -55.72 -2.66
C SER A 427 81.66 -55.71 -3.22
N GLY A 428 81.46 -56.10 -4.48
CA GLY A 428 80.19 -55.96 -5.19
C GLY A 428 79.12 -57.01 -4.87
N ASP A 429 79.50 -58.26 -4.53
CA ASP A 429 78.54 -59.38 -4.49
C ASP A 429 77.51 -59.30 -3.34
N GLU A 430 77.92 -58.85 -2.15
CA GLU A 430 76.99 -58.59 -1.04
C GLU A 430 76.04 -57.44 -1.36
N ASN A 431 76.53 -56.41 -2.06
CA ASN A 431 75.74 -55.26 -2.48
C ASN A 431 74.73 -55.63 -3.59
N ILE A 432 75.12 -56.52 -4.52
CA ILE A 432 74.25 -57.06 -5.58
C ILE A 432 73.16 -57.94 -4.97
N THR A 433 73.51 -58.81 -4.03
CA THR A 433 72.53 -59.67 -3.34
C THR A 433 71.54 -58.85 -2.53
N GLN A 434 72.01 -57.81 -1.85
CA GLN A 434 71.15 -56.88 -1.10
C GLN A 434 70.26 -56.04 -2.04
N MET A 435 70.76 -55.65 -3.21
CA MET A 435 70.00 -54.96 -4.26
C MET A 435 68.89 -55.83 -4.84
N LEU A 436 69.19 -57.09 -5.17
CA LEU A 436 68.19 -58.05 -5.64
C LEU A 436 67.12 -58.33 -4.59
N LYS A 437 67.51 -58.47 -3.32
CA LYS A 437 66.56 -58.64 -2.22
C LYS A 437 65.62 -57.44 -2.09
N ARG A 438 66.16 -56.21 -2.12
CA ARG A 438 65.33 -54.98 -2.12
C ARG A 438 64.41 -54.91 -3.33
N ALA A 439 64.88 -55.25 -4.53
CA ALA A 439 64.05 -55.24 -5.74
C ALA A 439 62.89 -56.26 -5.65
N HIS A 440 63.14 -57.45 -5.10
CA HIS A 440 62.12 -58.47 -4.88
C HIS A 440 61.12 -58.06 -3.80
N ASP A 441 61.58 -57.48 -2.70
CA ASP A 441 60.71 -56.97 -1.63
C ASP A 441 59.81 -55.83 -2.16
N CYS A 442 60.37 -54.88 -2.93
CA CYS A 442 59.61 -53.82 -3.60
C CYS A 442 58.55 -54.38 -4.57
N ARG A 443 58.92 -55.37 -5.39
CA ARG A 443 57.98 -56.04 -6.31
C ARG A 443 56.84 -56.69 -5.54
N LYS A 444 57.16 -57.45 -4.48
CA LYS A 444 56.15 -58.10 -3.63
C LYS A 444 55.20 -57.10 -2.97
N THR A 445 55.69 -55.93 -2.54
CA THR A 445 54.83 -54.87 -2.00
C THR A 445 53.89 -54.28 -3.06
N ALA A 446 54.38 -54.03 -4.28
CA ALA A 446 53.56 -53.52 -5.38
C ALA A 446 52.50 -54.55 -5.82
N GLU A 447 52.87 -55.83 -5.91
CA GLU A 447 51.95 -56.93 -6.23
C GLU A 447 50.86 -57.10 -5.17
N ASN A 448 51.20 -57.00 -3.88
CA ASN A 448 50.21 -57.08 -2.80
C ASN A 448 49.25 -55.89 -2.82
N ALA A 449 49.75 -54.68 -3.10
CA ALA A 449 48.92 -53.48 -3.22
C ALA A 449 47.97 -53.56 -4.44
N ALA A 450 48.47 -54.03 -5.59
CA ALA A 450 47.66 -54.27 -6.79
C ALA A 450 46.57 -55.33 -6.55
N LYS A 451 46.89 -56.44 -5.88
CA LYS A 451 45.92 -57.46 -5.48
C LYS A 451 44.86 -56.88 -4.53
N ALA A 452 45.26 -56.05 -3.57
CA ALA A 452 44.32 -55.40 -2.67
C ALA A 452 43.35 -54.47 -3.41
N LEU A 453 43.82 -53.73 -4.42
CA LEU A 453 42.98 -52.88 -5.26
C LEU A 453 42.02 -53.70 -6.14
N LEU A 454 42.49 -54.80 -6.75
CA LEU A 454 41.63 -55.71 -7.51
C LEU A 454 40.57 -56.39 -6.64
N MET A 455 40.90 -56.75 -5.39
CA MET A 455 39.92 -57.29 -4.43
C MET A 455 38.85 -56.27 -4.07
N LYS A 456 39.21 -54.97 -3.95
CA LYS A 456 38.22 -53.89 -3.77
C LYS A 456 37.30 -53.75 -4.98
N LEU A 457 37.84 -53.89 -6.19
CA LEU A 457 37.07 -53.87 -7.43
C LEU A 457 36.07 -55.03 -7.49
N ASP A 458 36.52 -56.24 -7.18
CA ASP A 458 35.68 -57.45 -7.17
C ASP A 458 34.57 -57.35 -6.11
N GLY A 459 34.86 -56.74 -4.96
CA GLY A 459 33.87 -56.46 -3.91
C GLY A 459 32.84 -55.39 -4.29
N SER A 460 33.25 -54.37 -5.06
CA SER A 460 32.35 -53.32 -5.57
C SER A 460 31.37 -53.85 -6.63
N CYS A 461 31.80 -54.83 -7.43
CA CYS A 461 31.00 -55.44 -8.48
C CYS A 461 29.79 -56.27 -7.97
N GLY A 462 29.79 -56.67 -6.68
CA GLY A 462 28.70 -57.42 -6.04
C GLY A 462 27.55 -56.58 -5.46
N GLY A 463 27.70 -55.25 -5.37
CA GLY A 463 26.75 -54.34 -4.70
C GLY A 463 25.90 -53.46 -5.63
N ALA A 464 25.96 -53.67 -6.95
CA ALA A 464 25.47 -52.72 -7.96
C ALA A 464 23.92 -52.62 -8.11
N PHE A 465 23.13 -52.96 -7.09
CA PHE A 465 21.66 -52.80 -7.11
C PHE A 465 21.07 -52.11 -5.87
N ALA A 466 21.86 -51.32 -5.12
CA ALA A 466 21.32 -50.36 -4.16
C ALA A 466 21.39 -48.94 -4.74
N VAL A 467 20.22 -48.32 -4.87
CA VAL A 467 19.97 -46.97 -5.37
C VAL A 467 20.99 -45.95 -4.81
N ALA A 468 21.72 -45.29 -5.72
CA ALA A 468 22.65 -44.21 -5.41
C ALA A 468 21.88 -43.01 -4.84
N GLY A 469 22.03 -42.77 -3.53
CA GLY A 469 21.40 -41.65 -2.85
C GLY A 469 21.80 -41.45 -1.38
N CYS A 470 22.40 -42.44 -0.71
CA CYS A 470 22.92 -42.25 0.64
C CYS A 470 24.44 -42.20 0.61
N SER A 471 25.02 -41.10 1.12
CA SER A 471 26.42 -41.11 1.53
C SER A 471 26.64 -42.31 2.47
N VAL A 472 27.65 -43.12 2.21
CA VAL A 472 28.15 -44.13 3.15
C VAL A 472 28.26 -43.45 4.52
N GLN A 473 27.32 -43.73 5.41
CA GLN A 473 27.34 -43.13 6.73
C GLN A 473 28.47 -43.81 7.53
N PRO A 474 29.30 -43.05 8.27
CA PRO A 474 30.45 -43.60 9.01
C PRO A 474 30.12 -44.75 9.98
N TRP A 475 28.84 -44.93 10.32
CA TRP A 475 28.37 -45.93 11.27
C TRP A 475 28.01 -47.29 10.66
N GLU A 476 27.87 -47.41 9.33
CA GLU A 476 27.56 -48.70 8.69
C GLU A 476 28.70 -49.73 8.86
N SER A 477 29.94 -49.26 8.99
CA SER A 477 31.12 -50.07 9.28
C SER A 477 31.11 -50.74 10.67
N LEU A 478 30.21 -50.35 11.57
CA LEU A 478 30.16 -50.87 12.95
C LEU A 478 29.16 -52.02 13.14
N SER A 479 28.31 -52.28 12.13
CA SER A 479 27.27 -53.32 12.22
C SER A 479 27.72 -54.71 11.78
N SER A 480 28.97 -54.86 11.32
CA SER A 480 29.55 -56.17 10.97
C SER A 480 30.26 -56.88 12.14
N ASN A 481 30.21 -56.31 13.36
CA ASN A 481 30.94 -56.83 14.51
C ASN A 481 30.00 -57.50 15.53
N SER A 482 29.49 -58.69 15.20
CA SER A 482 28.93 -59.63 16.19
C SER A 482 29.06 -61.10 15.74
N HIS A 483 30.22 -61.64 16.06
CA HIS A 483 30.60 -63.03 16.41
C HIS A 483 29.63 -64.19 16.10
N THR A 484 30.10 -65.15 15.29
CA THR A 484 30.20 -66.55 15.75
C THR A 484 31.53 -67.15 15.29
N SER A 485 32.35 -67.52 16.27
CA SER A 485 33.58 -68.28 16.06
C SER A 485 33.20 -69.73 15.75
N THR A 486 33.39 -70.15 14.51
CA THR A 486 33.61 -71.55 14.17
C THR A 486 35.00 -71.71 13.60
N THR A 487 35.85 -72.33 14.41
CA THR A 487 37.14 -72.90 14.05
C THR A 487 36.99 -73.81 12.82
N SER A 488 38.03 -73.81 11.98
CA SER A 488 38.26 -74.71 10.84
C SER A 488 37.78 -74.19 9.49
N SER A 489 38.63 -73.38 8.86
CA SER A 489 39.00 -73.58 7.46
C SER A 489 40.42 -73.08 7.28
N THR A 490 41.29 -73.97 6.84
CA THR A 490 42.60 -73.65 6.27
C THR A 490 42.39 -72.73 5.08
N ALA A 491 42.33 -71.41 5.31
CA ALA A 491 42.62 -70.44 4.28
C ALA A 491 44.12 -70.56 4.01
N SER A 492 44.47 -71.54 3.18
CA SER A 492 45.71 -71.54 2.42
C SER A 492 45.87 -70.13 1.89
N SER A 493 46.87 -69.41 2.38
CA SER A 493 47.29 -68.17 1.76
C SER A 493 47.44 -68.49 0.29
N CYS A 494 46.57 -67.92 -0.54
CA CYS A 494 46.78 -67.85 -1.96
C CYS A 494 48.02 -66.97 -2.15
N ASP A 495 49.18 -67.59 -1.95
CA ASP A 495 50.47 -67.20 -2.52
C ASP A 495 50.38 -67.47 -4.04
N THR A 496 49.28 -67.03 -4.65
CA THR A 496 49.12 -66.97 -6.09
C THR A 496 50.00 -65.82 -6.52
N GLU A 497 51.09 -66.14 -7.20
CA GLU A 497 51.97 -65.18 -7.86
C GLU A 497 51.11 -64.17 -8.64
N PHE A 498 51.48 -62.88 -8.60
CA PHE A 498 50.77 -61.88 -9.41
C PHE A 498 50.96 -62.21 -10.89
N THR A 499 49.87 -62.51 -11.56
CA THR A 499 49.88 -63.03 -12.92
C THR A 499 49.77 -61.92 -13.96
N LYS A 500 50.12 -62.21 -15.23
CA LYS A 500 49.90 -61.26 -16.33
C LYS A 500 48.41 -60.98 -16.54
N GLU A 501 47.56 -61.92 -16.15
CA GLU A 501 46.11 -61.79 -16.14
C GLU A 501 45.62 -60.80 -15.06
N ASP A 502 46.28 -60.73 -13.89
CA ASP A 502 46.00 -59.69 -12.88
C ASP A 502 46.41 -58.30 -13.39
N GLU A 503 47.58 -58.21 -14.04
CA GLU A 503 48.03 -56.96 -14.67
C GLU A 503 47.07 -56.50 -15.78
N GLN A 504 46.56 -57.44 -16.59
CA GLN A 504 45.56 -57.14 -17.60
C GLN A 504 44.25 -56.67 -16.97
N ARG A 505 43.78 -57.30 -15.89
CA ARG A 505 42.60 -56.84 -15.14
C ARG A 505 42.78 -55.43 -14.57
N LEU A 506 43.96 -55.08 -14.08
CA LEU A 506 44.27 -53.72 -13.63
C LEU A 506 44.19 -52.71 -14.79
N LYS A 507 44.66 -53.06 -15.98
CA LYS A 507 44.53 -52.23 -17.20
C LYS A 507 43.07 -52.08 -17.64
N ASP A 508 42.29 -53.16 -17.57
CA ASP A 508 40.87 -53.14 -17.90
C ASP A 508 40.09 -52.26 -16.92
N TYR A 509 40.44 -52.31 -15.62
CA TYR A 509 39.86 -51.44 -14.60
C TYR A 509 40.16 -49.95 -14.85
N ILE A 510 41.40 -49.62 -15.21
CA ILE A 510 41.76 -48.26 -15.62
C ILE A 510 40.92 -47.80 -16.82
N GLN A 511 40.70 -48.67 -17.80
CA GLN A 511 39.87 -48.35 -18.95
C GLN A 511 38.40 -48.16 -18.57
N GLN A 512 37.89 -48.97 -17.64
CA GLN A 512 36.54 -48.82 -17.07
C GLN A 512 36.39 -47.47 -16.38
N LEU A 513 37.30 -47.08 -15.47
CA LEU A 513 37.26 -45.79 -14.78
C LEU A 513 37.31 -44.60 -15.76
N LYS A 514 38.06 -44.72 -16.86
CA LYS A 514 38.11 -43.70 -17.91
C LYS A 514 36.78 -43.59 -18.66
N ASN A 515 36.11 -44.72 -18.90
CA ASN A 515 34.79 -44.75 -19.53
C ASN A 515 33.73 -44.17 -18.59
N ASP A 516 33.74 -44.54 -17.31
CA ASP A 516 32.79 -44.03 -16.31
C ASP A 516 32.95 -42.53 -16.09
N ARG A 517 34.20 -42.03 -16.03
CA ARG A 517 34.49 -40.58 -16.04
C ARG A 517 33.96 -39.89 -17.29
N ALA A 518 34.11 -40.49 -18.47
CA ALA A 518 33.58 -39.94 -19.71
C ALA A 518 32.04 -39.91 -19.71
N ALA A 519 31.39 -40.95 -19.17
CA ALA A 519 29.95 -41.00 -19.01
C ALA A 519 29.44 -39.89 -18.07
N VAL A 520 30.11 -39.65 -16.94
CA VAL A 520 29.77 -38.54 -16.04
C VAL A 520 29.92 -37.19 -16.73
N LYS A 521 30.99 -37.00 -17.52
CA LYS A 521 31.21 -35.75 -18.26
C LYS A 521 30.07 -35.45 -19.25
N LEU A 522 29.43 -36.48 -19.83
CA LEU A 522 28.29 -36.30 -20.74
C LEU A 522 27.02 -35.81 -20.03
N THR A 523 26.92 -35.95 -18.70
CA THR A 523 25.78 -35.45 -17.91
C THR A 523 25.90 -33.98 -17.51
N MET A 524 27.05 -33.35 -17.77
CA MET A 524 27.27 -31.95 -17.41
C MET A 524 26.46 -31.00 -18.31
N LEU A 525 25.76 -30.06 -17.67
CA LEU A 525 24.95 -29.05 -18.32
C LEU A 525 25.75 -27.77 -18.60
N GLU A 526 25.33 -26.99 -19.60
CA GLU A 526 25.89 -25.65 -19.82
C GLU A 526 25.40 -24.70 -18.71
N LEU A 527 26.35 -23.97 -18.11
CA LEU A 527 26.08 -23.06 -17.01
C LEU A 527 25.82 -21.66 -17.55
N GLU A 528 24.69 -21.08 -17.13
CA GLU A 528 24.32 -19.70 -17.42
C GLU A 528 24.78 -18.78 -16.28
N SER A 529 25.23 -17.56 -16.61
CA SER A 529 25.55 -16.53 -15.63
C SER A 529 24.28 -15.97 -14.97
N ILE A 530 24.34 -15.72 -13.66
CA ILE A 530 23.28 -15.04 -12.90
C ILE A 530 23.14 -13.57 -13.34
N HIS A 531 24.26 -12.96 -13.75
CA HIS A 531 24.31 -11.60 -14.23
C HIS A 531 23.98 -11.59 -15.72
N ILE A 532 22.77 -11.12 -16.04
CA ILE A 532 22.44 -10.69 -17.39
C ILE A 532 23.23 -9.39 -17.60
N ASP A 533 24.35 -9.50 -18.30
CA ASP A 533 25.08 -8.32 -18.76
C ASP A 533 24.15 -7.57 -19.73
N PRO A 534 23.77 -6.30 -19.48
CA PRO A 534 22.88 -5.55 -20.38
C PRO A 534 23.38 -5.44 -21.82
N LEU A 535 24.64 -5.82 -22.07
CA LEU A 535 25.28 -5.81 -23.39
C LEU A 535 25.36 -7.20 -24.06
N SER A 536 24.96 -8.31 -23.43
CA SER A 536 24.97 -9.63 -24.08
C SER A 536 23.68 -9.87 -24.87
N TYR A 537 23.58 -9.23 -26.03
CA TYR A 537 22.61 -9.63 -27.06
C TYR A 537 23.02 -11.00 -27.62
N ASP A 538 22.18 -12.03 -27.43
CA ASP A 538 21.65 -12.91 -28.51
C ASP A 538 20.72 -14.05 -27.97
N VAL A 539 19.78 -13.75 -27.06
CA VAL A 539 18.70 -14.69 -26.72
C VAL A 539 17.34 -13.96 -26.71
N LYS A 540 16.37 -14.57 -27.39
CA LYS A 540 15.03 -14.07 -27.73
C LYS A 540 14.24 -13.33 -26.62
N PRO A 541 13.31 -12.44 -27.02
CA PRO A 541 12.68 -11.40 -26.19
C PRO A 541 11.47 -11.94 -25.43
N ARG A 542 11.69 -12.63 -24.30
CA ARG A 542 10.58 -13.01 -23.39
C ARG A 542 10.40 -12.05 -22.21
N GLY A 543 11.47 -11.34 -21.82
CA GLY A 543 11.45 -10.36 -20.72
C GLY A 543 10.95 -8.96 -21.12
N ASP A 544 11.04 -8.59 -22.39
CA ASP A 544 10.65 -7.24 -22.83
C ASP A 544 9.14 -6.98 -22.69
N SER A 545 8.29 -7.99 -22.92
CA SER A 545 6.84 -7.86 -22.71
C SER A 545 6.50 -7.66 -21.24
N GLN A 546 7.09 -8.45 -20.33
CA GLN A 546 6.84 -8.32 -18.89
C GLN A 546 7.35 -6.99 -18.34
N ARG A 547 8.49 -6.50 -18.85
CA ARG A 547 9.02 -5.18 -18.53
C ARG A 547 8.11 -4.06 -19.00
N LEU A 548 7.60 -4.14 -20.24
CA LEU A 548 6.64 -3.16 -20.78
C LEU A 548 5.30 -3.21 -20.01
N ASP A 549 4.86 -4.38 -19.59
CA ASP A 549 3.65 -4.56 -18.79
C ASP A 549 3.80 -3.93 -17.40
N LEU A 550 4.96 -4.08 -16.77
CA LEU A 550 5.30 -3.42 -15.50
C LEU A 550 5.34 -1.90 -15.66
N GLU A 551 6.05 -1.39 -16.65
CA GLU A 551 6.13 0.04 -16.95
C GLU A 551 4.73 0.64 -17.22
N ASN A 552 3.89 -0.08 -17.98
CA ASN A 552 2.51 0.31 -18.23
C ASN A 552 1.64 0.28 -16.95
N ALA A 553 1.83 -0.70 -16.07
CA ALA A 553 1.13 -0.78 -14.78
C ALA A 553 1.54 0.37 -13.85
N VAL A 554 2.81 0.74 -13.80
CA VAL A 554 3.31 1.91 -13.04
C VAL A 554 2.69 3.19 -13.56
N LEU A 555 2.71 3.41 -14.88
CA LEU A 555 2.07 4.58 -15.50
C LEU A 555 0.57 4.66 -15.23
N MET A 556 -0.12 3.50 -15.25
CA MET A 556 -1.53 3.42 -14.89
C MET A 556 -1.77 3.75 -13.42
N GLN A 557 -0.91 3.28 -12.51
CA GLN A 557 -0.99 3.61 -11.09
C GLN A 557 -0.80 5.11 -10.85
N GLU A 558 0.24 5.72 -11.43
CA GLU A 558 0.49 7.15 -11.32
C GLU A 558 -0.70 7.98 -11.87
N LEU A 559 -1.28 7.56 -12.99
CA LEU A 559 -2.44 8.22 -13.57
C LEU A 559 -3.69 8.11 -12.69
N MET A 560 -3.93 6.95 -12.06
CA MET A 560 -5.06 6.79 -11.15
C MET A 560 -4.84 7.51 -9.82
N ALA A 561 -3.61 7.57 -9.31
CA ALA A 561 -3.26 8.39 -8.15
C ALA A 561 -3.56 9.87 -8.41
N MET A 562 -3.12 10.41 -9.58
CA MET A 562 -3.46 11.79 -9.95
C MET A 562 -4.96 12.02 -10.13
N LYS A 563 -5.72 11.03 -10.64
CA LYS A 563 -7.19 11.12 -10.71
C LYS A 563 -7.84 11.15 -9.33
N GLU A 564 -7.34 10.35 -8.39
CA GLU A 564 -7.81 10.35 -7.01
C GLU A 564 -7.57 11.72 -6.37
N GLU A 565 -6.34 12.24 -6.45
CA GLU A 565 -6.01 13.58 -5.94
C GLU A 565 -6.89 14.66 -6.56
N MET A 566 -7.17 14.57 -7.87
CA MET A 566 -8.05 15.51 -8.56
C MET A 566 -9.49 15.43 -8.04
N ALA A 567 -10.00 14.23 -7.78
CA ALA A 567 -11.34 14.03 -7.24
C ALA A 567 -11.44 14.46 -5.76
N GLU A 568 -10.40 14.22 -4.97
CA GLU A 568 -10.26 14.69 -3.58
C GLU A 568 -10.29 16.23 -3.54
N LEU A 569 -9.49 16.89 -4.38
CA LEU A 569 -9.46 18.35 -4.51
C LEU A 569 -10.81 18.90 -4.98
N LYS A 570 -11.49 18.22 -5.91
CA LYS A 570 -12.84 18.60 -6.36
C LYS A 570 -13.86 18.52 -5.23
N ALA A 571 -13.77 17.50 -4.38
CA ALA A 571 -14.62 17.37 -3.20
C ALA A 571 -14.36 18.46 -2.16
N GLN A 572 -13.09 18.77 -1.87
CA GLN A 572 -12.70 19.86 -0.98
C GLN A 572 -13.17 21.23 -1.51
N LEU A 573 -12.99 21.48 -2.82
CA LEU A 573 -13.48 22.71 -3.46
C LEU A 573 -15.00 22.84 -3.33
N TYR A 574 -15.75 21.76 -3.51
CA TYR A 574 -17.20 21.76 -3.34
C TYR A 574 -17.61 22.14 -1.90
N LEU A 575 -16.95 21.55 -0.89
CA LEU A 575 -17.21 21.86 0.52
C LEU A 575 -16.89 23.32 0.85
N LEU A 576 -15.72 23.81 0.43
CA LEU A 576 -15.33 25.21 0.63
C LEU A 576 -16.27 26.18 -0.08
N GLU A 577 -16.73 25.87 -1.29
CA GLU A 577 -17.73 26.70 -1.98
C GLU A 577 -19.08 26.72 -1.25
N LYS A 578 -19.49 25.60 -0.66
CA LYS A 578 -20.72 25.50 0.13
C LYS A 578 -20.61 26.35 1.41
N GLU A 579 -19.50 26.25 2.12
CA GLU A 579 -19.22 27.06 3.31
C GLU A 579 -19.14 28.55 2.98
N LYS A 580 -18.45 28.91 1.90
CA LYS A 580 -18.39 30.28 1.40
C LYS A 580 -19.78 30.85 1.14
N LYS A 581 -20.64 30.13 0.39
CA LYS A 581 -22.01 30.58 0.11
C LYS A 581 -22.85 30.72 1.39
N ALA A 582 -22.66 29.81 2.37
CA ALA A 582 -23.34 29.91 3.66
C ALA A 582 -22.88 31.14 4.46
N LEU A 583 -21.58 31.46 4.44
CA LEU A 583 -21.03 32.66 5.07
C LEU A 583 -21.48 33.94 4.36
N GLU A 584 -21.54 33.95 3.02
CA GLU A 584 -22.06 35.07 2.24
C GLU A 584 -23.53 35.38 2.59
N LEU A 585 -24.37 34.35 2.75
CA LEU A 585 -25.77 34.53 3.20
C LEU A 585 -25.86 35.07 4.63
N LYS A 586 -25.00 34.59 5.54
CA LYS A 586 -24.93 35.13 6.91
C LYS A 586 -24.51 36.61 6.91
N LEU A 587 -23.51 36.96 6.10
CA LEU A 587 -23.05 38.33 5.95
C LEU A 587 -24.16 39.23 5.41
N SER A 588 -24.82 38.82 4.32
CA SER A 588 -25.96 39.57 3.74
C SER A 588 -27.11 39.76 4.73
N THR A 589 -27.39 38.75 5.58
CA THR A 589 -28.39 38.88 6.64
C THR A 589 -27.99 39.91 7.70
N ARG A 590 -26.70 39.97 8.07
CA ARG A 590 -26.17 40.98 9.00
C ARG A 590 -26.18 42.38 8.40
N GLU A 591 -25.83 42.53 7.12
CA GLU A 591 -25.91 43.80 6.40
C GLU A 591 -27.36 44.31 6.33
N ALA A 592 -28.33 43.43 6.07
CA ALA A 592 -29.75 43.79 6.10
C ALA A 592 -30.23 44.20 7.51
N GLN A 593 -29.77 43.51 8.56
CA GLN A 593 -30.04 43.88 9.95
C GLN A 593 -29.44 45.26 10.29
N GLU A 594 -28.20 45.51 9.90
CA GLU A 594 -27.54 46.81 10.07
C GLU A 594 -28.34 47.92 9.38
N GLN A 595 -28.75 47.70 8.13
CA GLN A 595 -29.56 48.67 7.40
C GLN A 595 -30.91 48.95 8.06
N ALA A 596 -31.56 47.92 8.62
CA ALA A 596 -32.80 48.08 9.38
C ALA A 596 -32.58 48.90 10.66
N TYR A 597 -31.49 48.66 11.39
CA TYR A 597 -31.12 49.46 12.55
C TYR A 597 -30.80 50.92 12.18
N LEU A 598 -30.11 51.16 11.07
CA LEU A 598 -29.83 52.51 10.59
C LEU A 598 -31.10 53.29 10.27
N VAL A 599 -32.07 52.68 9.57
CA VAL A 599 -33.38 53.30 9.29
C VAL A 599 -34.14 53.57 10.58
N HIS A 600 -34.09 52.65 11.55
CA HIS A 600 -34.72 52.85 12.86
C HIS A 600 -34.10 54.02 13.64
N ILE A 601 -32.77 54.13 13.63
CA ILE A 601 -32.05 55.26 14.22
C ILE A 601 -32.42 56.57 13.52
N GLU A 602 -32.55 56.58 12.20
CA GLU A 602 -32.95 57.76 11.44
C GLU A 602 -34.38 58.19 11.78
N HIS A 603 -35.32 57.24 11.89
CA HIS A 603 -36.69 57.52 12.33
C HIS A 603 -36.74 58.14 13.73
N LEU A 604 -36.02 57.56 14.71
CA LEU A 604 -35.95 58.10 16.07
C LEU A 604 -35.33 59.50 16.09
N LYS A 605 -34.31 59.75 15.26
CA LYS A 605 -33.73 61.10 15.11
C LYS A 605 -34.76 62.09 14.56
N SER A 606 -35.53 61.71 13.54
CA SER A 606 -36.60 62.54 12.99
C SER A 606 -37.69 62.84 14.03
N GLU A 607 -38.10 61.84 14.81
CA GLU A 607 -39.12 62.00 15.87
C GLU A 607 -38.63 62.94 16.98
N VAL A 608 -37.38 62.81 17.42
CA VAL A 608 -36.77 63.73 18.38
C VAL A 608 -36.74 65.17 17.84
N GLU A 609 -36.43 65.34 16.56
CA GLU A 609 -36.38 66.66 15.96
C GLU A 609 -37.78 67.28 15.77
N GLU A 610 -38.78 66.47 15.44
CA GLU A 610 -40.19 66.88 15.42
C GLU A 610 -40.66 67.31 16.82
N GLN A 611 -40.31 66.54 17.87
CA GLN A 611 -40.64 66.91 19.25
C GLN A 611 -39.97 68.23 19.68
N LYS A 612 -38.74 68.49 19.23
CA LYS A 612 -38.07 69.79 19.44
C LYS A 612 -38.78 70.93 18.70
N GLU A 613 -39.16 70.72 17.44
CA GLU A 613 -39.93 71.71 16.68
C GLU A 613 -41.29 71.99 17.31
N GLN A 614 -42.01 70.97 17.75
CA GLN A 614 -43.27 71.10 18.46
C GLN A 614 -43.07 71.87 19.78
N ARG A 615 -42.02 71.56 20.56
CA ARG A 615 -41.65 72.34 21.76
C ARG A 615 -41.38 73.81 21.44
N MET A 616 -40.60 74.10 20.39
CA MET A 616 -40.35 75.47 19.96
C MET A 616 -41.63 76.19 19.51
N ARG A 617 -42.54 75.51 18.81
CA ARG A 617 -43.86 76.04 18.42
C ARG A 617 -44.79 76.28 19.62
N SER A 618 -44.73 75.45 20.66
CA SER A 618 -45.48 75.67 21.89
C SER A 618 -44.90 76.80 22.75
N LEU A 619 -43.57 76.98 22.76
CA LEU A 619 -42.92 78.09 23.47
C LEU A 619 -43.14 79.44 22.77
N SER A 620 -43.26 79.45 21.45
CA SER A 620 -43.58 80.66 20.67
C SER A 620 -45.06 81.06 20.71
N SER A 621 -45.97 80.16 21.10
CA SER A 621 -47.40 80.46 21.30
C SER A 621 -47.75 80.86 22.74
N THR A 622 -46.84 80.69 23.71
CA THR A 622 -47.05 81.11 25.11
C THR A 622 -46.46 82.49 25.47
N SER A 623 -45.85 83.21 24.53
CA SER A 623 -45.19 84.51 24.80
C SER A 623 -46.02 85.75 24.41
N SER A 624 -47.32 85.63 24.22
CA SER A 624 -48.22 86.78 24.02
C SER A 624 -49.57 86.59 24.72
N GLY A 625 -49.75 87.21 25.89
CA GLY A 625 -51.08 87.27 26.51
C GLY A 625 -51.13 87.61 28.00
N GLY A 626 -50.69 88.82 28.38
CA GLY A 626 -51.11 89.45 29.63
C GLY A 626 -52.28 90.42 29.37
N GLY A 627 -53.42 90.21 30.04
CA GLY A 627 -54.41 91.28 30.31
C GLY A 627 -55.80 91.18 29.64
N LYS A 628 -56.75 90.63 30.40
CA LYS A 628 -58.17 91.04 30.62
C LYS A 628 -59.20 91.25 29.48
N ASP A 629 -60.36 90.64 29.76
CA ASP A 629 -61.75 90.96 29.40
C ASP A 629 -62.44 90.30 28.17
N LYS A 630 -63.57 89.64 28.50
CA LYS A 630 -64.63 88.96 27.70
C LYS A 630 -65.38 89.92 26.73
N PRO A 631 -66.37 89.48 25.88
CA PRO A 631 -66.88 88.12 25.52
C PRO A 631 -67.15 87.91 23.98
N SER A 632 -67.72 86.74 23.62
CA SER A 632 -68.55 86.45 22.40
C SER A 632 -67.79 86.30 21.07
N LYS A 633 -68.16 85.54 20.03
CA LYS A 633 -69.11 84.45 19.69
C LYS A 633 -68.86 84.21 18.17
N GLU A 634 -68.99 82.97 17.68
CA GLU A 634 -69.06 82.58 16.23
C GLU A 634 -67.78 82.83 15.39
N CYS A 635 -67.51 82.24 14.22
CA CYS A 635 -67.81 80.99 13.50
C CYS A 635 -67.09 81.14 12.14
N ALA A 636 -66.70 80.04 11.48
CA ALA A 636 -66.25 79.95 10.06
C ALA A 636 -64.88 80.61 9.71
N GLU A 637 -63.89 79.85 9.23
CA GLU A 637 -63.70 79.38 7.83
C GLU A 637 -63.35 80.52 6.86
N VAL A 638 -62.44 80.19 5.93
CA VAL A 638 -62.10 80.87 4.67
C VAL A 638 -60.73 81.57 4.63
N ALA A 639 -59.86 80.90 3.87
CA ALA A 639 -58.93 81.41 2.86
C ALA A 639 -58.01 82.61 3.14
N SER A 640 -56.76 82.39 2.76
CA SER A 640 -55.69 83.35 2.48
C SER A 640 -56.18 84.71 1.96
N PRO A 641 -55.39 85.77 2.20
CA PRO A 641 -55.02 86.58 1.06
C PRO A 641 -53.52 86.84 0.97
N ALA A 642 -53.09 86.88 -0.29
CA ALA A 642 -51.77 87.21 -0.76
C ALA A 642 -51.24 88.53 -0.19
N LEU A 643 -49.93 88.50 0.06
CA LEU A 643 -49.07 89.65 0.30
C LEU A 643 -49.10 90.59 -0.91
N SER A 644 -49.47 91.85 -0.69
CA SER A 644 -49.19 92.93 -1.64
C SER A 644 -48.29 93.97 -0.98
N LEU A 645 -47.00 93.85 -1.29
CA LEU A 645 -46.09 94.90 -1.72
C LEU A 645 -46.53 96.36 -1.46
N ALA A 646 -46.34 96.89 -0.26
CA ALA A 646 -46.13 98.31 0.00
C ALA A 646 -45.64 98.50 1.45
N GLU A 647 -44.77 99.49 1.67
CA GLU A 647 -44.25 99.97 2.96
C GLU A 647 -42.94 99.34 3.46
N LEU A 648 -41.89 99.53 2.66
CA LEU A 648 -40.58 99.85 3.21
C LEU A 648 -40.57 101.31 3.67
N ARG A 649 -40.38 101.55 4.98
CA ARG A 649 -39.60 102.70 5.44
C ARG A 649 -38.83 102.35 6.72
N PRO A 650 -37.60 102.87 6.84
CA PRO A 650 -36.49 102.13 7.41
C PRO A 650 -35.95 102.79 8.68
N THR A 651 -35.87 102.03 9.76
CA THR A 651 -34.91 102.25 10.84
C THR A 651 -34.28 100.91 11.20
N CYS A 652 -33.74 100.21 10.19
CA CYS A 652 -32.77 99.15 10.48
C CYS A 652 -31.48 99.85 10.87
N SER A 653 -30.98 99.53 12.05
CA SER A 653 -29.64 99.95 12.44
C SER A 653 -28.64 99.42 11.40
N ASP A 654 -27.60 100.18 11.05
CA ASP A 654 -26.53 99.70 10.15
C ASP A 654 -25.94 98.35 10.62
N SER A 655 -26.06 98.07 11.92
CA SER A 655 -25.69 96.80 12.56
C SER A 655 -26.57 95.61 12.14
N GLU A 656 -27.86 95.79 11.88
CA GLU A 656 -28.77 94.71 11.47
C GLU A 656 -28.54 94.34 10.00
N LEU A 657 -28.38 95.33 9.12
CA LEU A 657 -28.05 95.08 7.70
C LEU A 657 -26.68 94.38 7.57
N ALA A 658 -25.68 94.82 8.35
CA ALA A 658 -24.37 94.16 8.38
C ALA A 658 -24.47 92.71 8.89
N ALA A 659 -25.30 92.44 9.89
CA ALA A 659 -25.55 91.11 10.41
C ALA A 659 -26.26 90.21 9.38
N GLU A 660 -27.25 90.72 8.66
CA GLU A 660 -27.93 90.02 7.58
C GLU A 660 -26.99 89.68 6.42
N PHE A 661 -26.14 90.62 6.01
CA PHE A 661 -25.14 90.40 4.96
C PHE A 661 -24.10 89.35 5.39
N ALA A 662 -23.63 89.39 6.64
CA ALA A 662 -22.74 88.38 7.20
C ALA A 662 -23.41 87.00 7.31
N ASN A 663 -24.70 86.95 7.65
CA ASN A 663 -25.51 85.73 7.64
C ASN A 663 -25.69 85.20 6.20
N ALA A 664 -25.90 86.05 5.22
CA ALA A 664 -26.01 85.68 3.80
C ALA A 664 -24.70 85.09 3.26
N ILE A 665 -23.55 85.72 3.53
CA ILE A 665 -22.23 85.19 3.16
C ILE A 665 -21.96 83.85 3.84
N ARG A 666 -22.36 83.67 5.11
CA ARG A 666 -22.23 82.36 5.80
C ARG A 666 -23.10 81.28 5.16
N ARG A 667 -24.32 81.61 4.72
CA ARG A 667 -25.18 80.67 3.97
C ARG A 667 -24.58 80.34 2.61
N GLU A 668 -24.06 81.32 1.89
CA GLU A 668 -23.39 81.12 0.60
C GLU A 668 -22.16 80.22 0.73
N LYS A 669 -21.31 80.43 1.75
CA LYS A 669 -20.15 79.56 2.02
C LYS A 669 -20.56 78.11 2.32
N LYS A 670 -21.61 77.91 3.13
CA LYS A 670 -22.15 76.57 3.41
C LYS A 670 -22.72 75.91 2.16
N LEU A 671 -23.41 76.68 1.31
CA LEU A 671 -23.95 76.19 0.05
C LEU A 671 -22.83 75.78 -0.91
N LYS A 672 -21.77 76.60 -1.04
CA LYS A 672 -20.57 76.28 -1.83
C LYS A 672 -19.87 75.00 -1.33
N ALA A 673 -19.70 74.85 -0.01
CA ALA A 673 -19.14 73.63 0.57
C ALA A 673 -20.00 72.39 0.24
N ARG A 674 -21.33 72.50 0.39
CA ARG A 674 -22.26 71.41 0.06
C ARG A 674 -22.27 71.06 -1.43
N VAL A 675 -22.18 72.06 -2.31
CA VAL A 675 -22.06 71.82 -3.76
C VAL A 675 -20.73 71.10 -4.07
N GLN A 676 -19.63 71.52 -3.44
CA GLN A 676 -18.33 70.87 -3.62
C GLN A 676 -18.36 69.40 -3.16
N GLU A 677 -18.96 69.13 -2.00
CA GLU A 677 -19.14 67.76 -1.49
C GLU A 677 -20.00 66.90 -2.43
N LEU A 678 -21.08 67.47 -2.98
CA LEU A 678 -21.94 66.78 -3.96
C LEU A 678 -21.19 66.48 -5.26
N VAL A 679 -20.37 67.41 -5.75
CA VAL A 679 -19.54 67.19 -6.94
C VAL A 679 -18.53 66.07 -6.67
N SER A 680 -17.83 66.10 -5.53
CA SER A 680 -16.88 65.04 -5.17
C SER A 680 -17.56 63.69 -4.92
N ALA A 681 -18.81 63.67 -4.42
CA ALA A 681 -19.60 62.45 -4.30
C ALA A 681 -20.01 61.90 -5.67
N LEU A 682 -20.44 62.76 -6.60
CA LEU A 682 -20.76 62.38 -7.98
C LEU A 682 -19.54 61.85 -8.71
N GLU A 683 -18.37 62.49 -8.59
CA GLU A 683 -17.13 62.00 -9.21
C GLU A 683 -16.72 60.62 -8.67
N ARG A 684 -16.85 60.39 -7.36
CA ARG A 684 -16.61 59.07 -6.75
C ARG A 684 -17.61 58.03 -7.25
N LEU A 685 -18.89 58.39 -7.35
CA LEU A 685 -19.93 57.50 -7.86
C LEU A 685 -19.69 57.15 -9.33
N THR A 686 -19.31 58.13 -10.16
CA THR A 686 -18.99 57.94 -11.57
C THR A 686 -17.79 57.00 -11.73
N LYS A 687 -16.68 57.25 -11.02
CA LYS A 687 -15.51 56.36 -11.03
C LYS A 687 -15.85 54.94 -10.55
N SER A 688 -16.65 54.82 -9.47
CA SER A 688 -17.12 53.53 -8.98
C SER A 688 -17.99 52.81 -10.01
N SER A 689 -18.85 53.53 -10.73
CA SER A 689 -19.66 52.95 -11.81
C SER A 689 -18.80 52.51 -13.00
N GLU A 690 -17.79 53.31 -13.38
CA GLU A 690 -16.89 53.01 -14.50
C GLU A 690 -16.04 51.77 -14.22
N ILE A 691 -15.49 51.64 -13.01
CA ILE A 691 -14.75 50.45 -12.58
C ILE A 691 -15.64 49.21 -12.63
N ARG A 692 -16.90 49.30 -12.17
CA ARG A 692 -17.85 48.17 -12.28
C ARG A 692 -18.14 47.78 -13.73
N HIS A 693 -18.28 48.75 -14.63
CA HIS A 693 -18.50 48.48 -16.06
C HIS A 693 -17.25 47.84 -16.69
N GLN A 694 -16.06 48.30 -16.32
CA GLN A 694 -14.79 47.72 -16.77
C GLN A 694 -14.64 46.26 -16.30
N GLN A 695 -14.90 45.99 -15.02
CA GLN A 695 -14.90 44.62 -14.47
C GLN A 695 -15.95 43.73 -15.16
N SER A 696 -17.15 44.26 -15.40
CA SER A 696 -18.18 43.51 -16.14
C SER A 696 -17.75 43.20 -17.57
N ALA A 697 -17.04 44.11 -18.25
CA ALA A 697 -16.54 43.89 -19.60
C ALA A 697 -15.44 42.81 -19.62
N GLU A 698 -14.56 42.81 -18.61
CA GLU A 698 -13.51 41.80 -18.43
C GLU A 698 -14.12 40.40 -18.20
N PHE A 699 -15.11 40.27 -17.30
CA PHE A 699 -15.82 39.00 -17.10
C PHE A 699 -16.50 38.49 -18.36
N VAL A 700 -17.10 39.37 -19.16
CA VAL A 700 -17.70 38.99 -20.45
C VAL A 700 -16.63 38.51 -21.44
N ASN A 701 -15.45 39.14 -21.46
CA ASN A 701 -14.35 38.72 -22.32
C ASN A 701 -13.75 37.38 -21.90
N ASP A 702 -13.62 37.14 -20.60
CA ASP A 702 -13.16 35.86 -20.06
C ASP A 702 -14.17 34.74 -20.36
N LEU A 703 -15.47 35.02 -20.21
CA LEU A 703 -16.52 34.09 -20.58
C LEU A 703 -16.48 33.76 -22.08
N LYS A 704 -16.27 34.76 -22.95
CA LYS A 704 -16.10 34.55 -24.39
C LYS A 704 -14.88 33.67 -24.69
N ARG A 705 -13.76 33.89 -23.99
CA ARG A 705 -12.54 33.09 -24.15
C ARG A 705 -12.75 31.65 -23.70
N ALA A 706 -13.37 31.44 -22.54
CA ALA A 706 -13.70 30.13 -22.02
C ALA A 706 -14.62 29.35 -22.97
N ASN A 707 -15.67 30.02 -23.49
CA ASN A 707 -16.57 29.42 -24.48
C ASN A 707 -15.85 29.07 -25.79
N SER A 708 -14.95 29.92 -26.28
CA SER A 708 -14.13 29.62 -27.46
C SER A 708 -13.25 28.37 -27.26
N ASN A 709 -12.59 28.29 -26.10
CA ASN A 709 -11.77 27.12 -25.73
C ASN A 709 -12.60 25.85 -25.61
N LEU A 710 -13.80 25.93 -25.02
CA LEU A 710 -14.72 24.82 -24.89
C LEU A 710 -15.18 24.31 -26.27
N VAL A 711 -15.55 25.22 -27.19
CA VAL A 711 -15.93 24.86 -28.57
C VAL A 711 -14.76 24.18 -29.29
N ALA A 712 -13.54 24.70 -29.15
CA ALA A 712 -12.35 24.08 -29.76
C ALA A 712 -12.06 22.69 -29.19
N ALA A 713 -12.18 22.52 -27.87
CA ALA A 713 -12.01 21.23 -27.21
C ALA A 713 -13.08 20.22 -27.64
N TYR A 714 -14.34 20.67 -27.74
CA TYR A 714 -15.46 19.86 -28.23
C TYR A 714 -15.24 19.39 -29.67
N GLU A 715 -14.86 20.29 -30.60
CA GLU A 715 -14.57 19.91 -31.99
C GLU A 715 -13.37 18.95 -32.09
N LYS A 716 -12.34 19.12 -31.25
CA LYS A 716 -11.20 18.18 -31.18
C LYS A 716 -11.64 16.80 -30.67
N ALA A 717 -12.47 16.75 -29.63
CA ALA A 717 -13.00 15.51 -29.09
C ALA A 717 -13.90 14.81 -30.12
N LYS A 718 -14.83 15.53 -30.73
CA LYS A 718 -15.69 15.05 -31.82
C LYS A 718 -14.88 14.46 -32.97
N LYS A 719 -13.82 15.15 -33.43
CA LYS A 719 -12.92 14.63 -34.47
C LYS A 719 -12.19 13.36 -34.04
N LYS A 720 -11.75 13.27 -32.77
CA LYS A 720 -11.11 12.05 -32.22
C LYS A 720 -12.09 10.88 -32.19
N HIS A 721 -13.33 11.09 -31.74
CA HIS A 721 -14.37 10.06 -31.71
C HIS A 721 -14.77 9.63 -33.13
N GLN A 722 -14.95 10.57 -34.05
CA GLN A 722 -15.24 10.27 -35.44
C GLN A 722 -14.13 9.45 -36.11
N ASN A 723 -12.86 9.74 -35.80
CA ASN A 723 -11.73 8.94 -36.30
C ASN A 723 -11.69 7.54 -35.70
N LYS A 724 -12.02 7.39 -34.40
CA LYS A 724 -12.14 6.07 -33.77
C LYS A 724 -13.27 5.25 -34.41
N LEU A 725 -14.42 5.87 -34.66
CA LEU A 725 -15.56 5.23 -35.33
C LEU A 725 -15.16 4.72 -36.72
N LYS A 726 -14.54 5.57 -37.54
CA LYS A 726 -14.03 5.17 -38.87
C LYS A 726 -13.04 4.00 -38.81
N LYS A 727 -12.18 3.95 -37.79
CA LYS A 727 -11.25 2.83 -37.59
C LYS A 727 -12.01 1.53 -37.25
N LEU A 728 -12.99 1.59 -36.35
CA LEU A 728 -13.82 0.44 -36.00
C LEU A 728 -14.64 -0.05 -37.20
N GLU A 729 -15.24 0.86 -37.97
CA GLU A 729 -15.93 0.55 -39.21
C GLU A 729 -15.00 -0.15 -40.21
N SER A 730 -13.76 0.34 -40.37
CA SER A 730 -12.77 -0.31 -41.25
C SER A 730 -12.37 -1.71 -40.78
N GLN A 731 -12.22 -1.91 -39.46
CA GLN A 731 -11.91 -3.23 -38.89
C GLN A 731 -13.08 -4.20 -39.06
N MET A 732 -14.31 -3.73 -38.87
CA MET A 732 -15.53 -4.51 -39.09
C MET A 732 -15.64 -4.93 -40.56
N MET A 733 -15.42 -4.02 -41.51
CA MET A 733 -15.41 -4.34 -42.94
C MET A 733 -14.35 -5.40 -43.28
N ALA A 734 -13.12 -5.25 -42.79
CA ALA A 734 -12.06 -6.24 -43.00
C ALA A 734 -12.40 -7.60 -42.37
N MET A 735 -13.07 -7.62 -41.22
CA MET A 735 -13.55 -8.86 -40.61
C MET A 735 -14.63 -9.51 -41.48
N VAL A 736 -15.59 -8.74 -41.98
CA VAL A 736 -16.65 -9.25 -42.87
C VAL A 736 -16.05 -9.84 -44.15
N GLU A 737 -15.10 -9.16 -44.79
CA GLU A 737 -14.41 -9.67 -46.00
C GLU A 737 -13.66 -10.99 -45.72
N ARG A 738 -13.00 -11.11 -44.56
CA ARG A 738 -12.36 -12.38 -44.14
C ARG A 738 -13.38 -13.49 -43.94
N HIS A 739 -14.52 -13.22 -43.31
CA HIS A 739 -15.57 -14.23 -43.15
C HIS A 739 -16.17 -14.62 -44.51
N GLU A 740 -16.41 -13.67 -45.41
CA GLU A 740 -16.89 -13.95 -46.76
C GLU A 740 -15.92 -14.83 -47.57
N THR A 741 -14.61 -14.57 -47.46
CA THR A 741 -13.59 -15.41 -48.13
C THR A 741 -13.55 -16.83 -47.54
N GLN A 742 -13.63 -16.99 -46.22
CA GLN A 742 -13.74 -18.31 -45.59
C GLN A 742 -14.99 -19.07 -46.02
N VAL A 743 -16.15 -18.41 -46.03
CA VAL A 743 -17.41 -19.00 -46.50
C VAL A 743 -17.29 -19.42 -47.97
N ARG A 744 -16.65 -18.61 -48.82
CA ARG A 744 -16.42 -18.95 -50.23
C ARG A 744 -15.51 -20.18 -50.39
N MET A 745 -14.42 -20.26 -49.62
CA MET A 745 -13.51 -21.41 -49.59
C MET A 745 -14.21 -22.70 -49.13
N LEU A 746 -15.02 -22.62 -48.08
CA LEU A 746 -15.81 -23.75 -47.58
C LEU A 746 -16.83 -24.23 -48.61
N LYS A 747 -17.55 -23.30 -49.26
CA LYS A 747 -18.47 -23.63 -50.36
C LYS A 747 -17.75 -24.34 -51.52
N GLN A 748 -16.56 -23.88 -51.90
CA GLN A 748 -15.76 -24.54 -52.94
C GLN A 748 -15.32 -25.94 -52.53
N ARG A 749 -14.92 -26.14 -51.26
CA ARG A 749 -14.52 -27.46 -50.77
C ARG A 749 -15.69 -28.43 -50.69
N ILE A 750 -16.87 -27.96 -50.30
CA ILE A 750 -18.11 -28.77 -50.34
C ILE A 750 -18.39 -29.20 -51.77
N ALA A 751 -18.34 -28.28 -52.75
CA ALA A 751 -18.57 -28.61 -54.15
C ALA A 751 -17.59 -29.67 -54.70
N LEU A 752 -16.31 -29.59 -54.34
CA LEU A 752 -15.31 -30.60 -54.72
C LEU A 752 -15.61 -31.98 -54.11
N LEU A 753 -16.01 -32.02 -52.83
CA LEU A 753 -16.39 -33.26 -52.15
C LEU A 753 -17.67 -33.86 -52.74
N GLU A 754 -18.63 -33.02 -53.14
CA GLU A 754 -19.83 -33.45 -53.86
C GLU A 754 -19.48 -34.03 -55.25
N GLU A 755 -18.53 -33.43 -55.97
CA GLU A 755 -18.05 -33.97 -57.25
C GLU A 755 -17.32 -35.31 -57.07
N GLU A 756 -16.45 -35.43 -56.05
CA GLU A 756 -15.74 -36.68 -55.73
C GLU A 756 -16.71 -37.81 -55.37
N ASN A 757 -17.74 -37.52 -54.57
CA ASN A 757 -18.76 -38.49 -54.18
C ASN A 757 -19.71 -38.88 -55.33
N SER A 758 -19.79 -38.08 -56.39
CA SER A 758 -20.57 -38.37 -57.59
C SER A 758 -19.84 -39.24 -58.62
N ARG A 759 -18.53 -39.48 -58.44
CA ARG A 759 -17.77 -40.37 -59.33
C ARG A 759 -18.05 -41.85 -58.96
N PRO A 760 -18.47 -42.69 -59.93
CA PRO A 760 -18.77 -44.09 -59.63
C PRO A 760 -17.50 -44.82 -59.16
N HIS A 761 -17.63 -45.57 -58.05
CA HIS A 761 -16.57 -46.39 -57.50
C HIS A 761 -16.09 -47.40 -58.55
N THR A 762 -14.86 -47.25 -59.03
CA THR A 762 -14.19 -48.31 -59.79
C THR A 762 -13.80 -49.41 -58.82
N ASN A 763 -14.61 -50.47 -58.77
CA ASN A 763 -14.32 -51.70 -58.03
C ASN A 763 -13.07 -52.36 -58.64
N GLU A 764 -11.92 -52.17 -58.01
CA GLU A 764 -10.79 -53.08 -58.18
C GLU A 764 -11.04 -54.31 -57.29
N THR A 765 -11.66 -55.32 -57.88
CA THR A 765 -11.64 -56.70 -57.40
C THR A 765 -11.46 -57.59 -58.62
N SER A 766 -10.23 -58.04 -58.87
CA SER A 766 -9.87 -59.40 -59.30
C SER A 766 -8.48 -59.45 -59.95
N LEU A 767 -7.67 -60.35 -59.37
CA LEU A 767 -6.46 -61.03 -59.86
C LEU A 767 -5.14 -60.26 -59.94
#